data_AF-A0A0J1K4A7-F1
#
_entry.id   AF-A0A0J1K4A7-F1
#
_cell.length_a   1.000
_cell.length_b   1.000
_cell.length_c   1.000
_cell.angle_alpha   90.00
_cell.angle_beta   90.00
_cell.angle_gamma   90.00
#
_symmetry.space_group_name_H-M   'P 1'
#
loop_
_entity.id
_entity.type
_entity.pdbx_description
1 polymer ?
#
loop_
_entity_poly.entity_id
_entity_poly.type
_entity_poly.pdbx_seq_one_letter_code
_entity_poly.pdbx_strand_id
1 'polypeptide(L)'
;MKKLCDVLQIEDNTEKQATLKKVFMPYSACIDIDGCEKEALTVLLNLSTHRKGSPCGDWLDIERAKSYLKDQADIDASLAEIKWFHTHNLKFPDCRVKEQRLIAKPLSTSESFISSVSLDQGLGWAHNSAVYRHTLWLLNSFNWQSESVNILSLVQEENPVWLELLQEFGLNIKQQDLLLKTIELQIPASTFPDSVSPYSKQLRFPWNNDYLSVTPVVSHAIQREIEVKARDKASKLSFVTSALPNSASIGNLCGSLGGYMKALNYPLDVKSVAEQTLAASRNKSGKYFDDFQVTNYKICQVLNRLIGAEPLKNQKQREKARKVQSKILRKQIALWMLPLIELRDIEDAEPHNQQLEHDDPLVKSFLSLPESEFPSLVHELNQRLHFVFQENKFTAKFAYHPKLIQVVKAQIVWVLEQLSKPSDHEDAAREQQYIYLSSLRVQDAVAMSSPYLCGAPSLTAIWGFMHHYQREFNKLVNSDSPFEFSRFAFYVRTENIQSTAKLTEPNSLAKSRTLSNAKRPTIRSERLADLEIDLVIRVDSDSRISDFLSELRAALPAAFAGGALYQPLILSQIDWLRTFSSKSELFHVLKGIPAYGSWLYPSEKQPTNFNELEHLITEDADNLPVSIGYHLLEHPTERENSITDCHAYAENALGIAKRLNPIEVRFSGRDHFFDNAFWALESTSATILIKNDRN
;
A
#
# COMPACT_ATOMS: atom_id res chain seq x y z
N MET A 1 21.79 15.83 -10.96
CA MET A 1 21.95 14.61 -11.77
C MET A 1 23.41 14.20 -11.70
N LYS A 2 23.73 12.91 -11.56
CA LYS A 2 25.12 12.43 -11.44
C LYS A 2 25.70 12.27 -12.86
N LYS A 3 26.90 12.79 -13.11
CA LYS A 3 27.56 12.65 -14.42
C LYS A 3 28.57 11.50 -14.42
N LEU A 4 28.73 10.83 -15.56
CA LEU A 4 29.69 9.75 -15.75
C LEU A 4 31.11 10.28 -15.60
N CYS A 5 31.39 11.46 -16.13
CA CYS A 5 32.72 12.05 -16.08
C CYS A 5 33.18 12.32 -14.62
N ASP A 6 32.25 12.59 -13.68
CA ASP A 6 32.56 12.67 -12.23
C ASP A 6 32.94 11.31 -11.64
N VAL A 7 32.31 10.21 -12.09
CA VAL A 7 32.63 8.84 -11.66
C VAL A 7 33.99 8.40 -12.18
N LEU A 8 34.37 8.85 -13.38
CA LEU A 8 35.66 8.53 -13.97
C LEU A 8 36.83 9.17 -13.20
N GLN A 9 36.58 10.27 -12.49
CA GLN A 9 37.56 11.01 -11.68
C GLN A 9 37.80 10.42 -10.27
N ILE A 10 37.07 9.38 -9.86
CA ILE A 10 37.29 8.72 -8.56
C ILE A 10 38.70 8.13 -8.50
N GLU A 11 39.50 8.55 -7.50
CA GLU A 11 40.90 8.13 -7.34
C GLU A 11 41.04 6.67 -6.91
N ASP A 12 40.20 6.20 -5.98
CA ASP A 12 40.21 4.81 -5.54
C ASP A 12 39.62 3.91 -6.65
N ASN A 13 40.48 3.10 -7.26
CA ASN A 13 40.06 2.20 -8.33
C ASN A 13 39.00 1.19 -7.87
N THR A 14 39.05 0.71 -6.62
CA THR A 14 38.05 -0.25 -6.13
C THR A 14 36.67 0.39 -5.99
N GLU A 15 36.62 1.61 -5.46
CA GLU A 15 35.40 2.41 -5.36
C GLU A 15 34.88 2.81 -6.74
N LYS A 16 35.78 3.21 -7.66
CA LYS A 16 35.46 3.54 -9.05
C LYS A 16 34.79 2.37 -9.76
N GLN A 17 35.40 1.19 -9.74
CA GLN A 17 34.86 0.01 -10.42
C GLN A 17 33.53 -0.45 -9.81
N ALA A 18 33.39 -0.40 -8.47
CA ALA A 18 32.12 -0.70 -7.80
C ALA A 18 31.02 0.30 -8.18
N THR A 19 31.37 1.59 -8.28
CA THR A 19 30.45 2.66 -8.64
C THR A 19 30.03 2.56 -10.10
N LEU A 20 30.95 2.34 -11.04
CA LEU A 20 30.69 2.15 -12.46
C LEU A 20 29.68 1.01 -12.69
N LYS A 21 29.91 -0.15 -12.06
CA LYS A 21 28.94 -1.24 -12.14
C LYS A 21 27.56 -0.79 -11.65
N LYS A 22 27.50 -0.16 -10.47
CA LYS A 22 26.23 0.21 -9.82
C LYS A 22 25.42 1.21 -10.63
N VAL A 23 26.04 2.23 -11.22
CA VAL A 23 25.31 3.31 -11.91
C VAL A 23 24.62 2.85 -13.20
N PHE A 24 25.14 1.81 -13.85
CA PHE A 24 24.52 1.21 -15.04
C PHE A 24 23.55 0.06 -14.73
N MET A 25 23.39 -0.35 -13.47
CA MET A 25 22.38 -1.37 -13.12
C MET A 25 20.96 -0.79 -13.16
N PRO A 26 19.94 -1.60 -13.53
CA PRO A 26 18.57 -1.11 -13.75
C PRO A 26 17.89 -0.49 -12.52
N TYR A 27 18.34 -0.83 -11.31
CA TYR A 27 17.80 -0.29 -10.06
C TYR A 27 18.34 1.09 -9.67
N SER A 28 19.30 1.64 -10.42
CA SER A 28 19.90 2.95 -10.16
C SER A 28 19.22 4.03 -10.99
N ALA A 29 19.24 5.26 -10.48
CA ALA A 29 18.88 6.43 -11.28
C ALA A 29 19.80 6.53 -12.51
N CYS A 30 19.25 6.94 -13.65
CA CYS A 30 20.02 7.12 -14.88
C CYS A 30 21.19 8.09 -14.65
N ILE A 31 22.37 7.67 -15.08
CA ILE A 31 23.57 8.51 -15.09
C ILE A 31 23.61 9.34 -16.38
N ASP A 32 24.02 10.60 -16.27
CA ASP A 32 24.26 11.47 -17.42
C ASP A 32 25.61 11.11 -18.05
N ILE A 33 25.61 10.77 -19.35
CA ILE A 33 26.80 10.31 -20.08
C ILE A 33 27.27 11.30 -21.16
N ASP A 34 26.72 12.51 -21.21
CA ASP A 34 27.06 13.50 -22.25
C ASP A 34 28.57 13.75 -22.34
N GLY A 35 29.16 13.50 -23.52
CA GLY A 35 30.61 13.66 -23.78
C GLY A 35 31.49 12.51 -23.26
N CYS A 36 30.90 11.46 -22.70
CA CYS A 36 31.56 10.26 -22.18
C CYS A 36 30.91 8.99 -22.82
N GLU A 37 30.45 9.06 -24.07
CA GLU A 37 29.67 8.01 -24.77
C GLU A 37 30.47 6.72 -24.98
N LYS A 38 31.75 6.85 -25.36
CA LYS A 38 32.65 5.73 -25.62
C LYS A 38 32.91 4.91 -24.36
N GLU A 39 33.14 5.59 -23.25
CA GLU A 39 33.31 5.00 -21.94
C GLU A 39 32.04 4.29 -21.48
N ALA A 40 30.87 4.90 -21.70
CA ALA A 40 29.58 4.30 -21.38
C ALA A 40 29.37 2.97 -22.14
N LEU A 41 29.59 2.95 -23.45
CA LEU A 41 29.47 1.72 -24.25
C LEU A 41 30.47 0.65 -23.78
N THR A 42 31.70 1.05 -23.47
CA THR A 42 32.74 0.13 -22.96
C THR A 42 32.27 -0.58 -21.68
N VAL A 43 31.70 0.17 -20.73
CA VAL A 43 31.17 -0.37 -19.47
C VAL A 43 30.01 -1.33 -19.74
N LEU A 44 29.05 -0.93 -20.59
CA LEU A 44 27.87 -1.74 -20.93
C LEU A 44 28.24 -3.09 -21.58
N LEU A 45 29.19 -3.09 -22.51
CA LEU A 45 29.70 -4.31 -23.14
C LEU A 45 30.45 -5.17 -22.13
N ASN A 46 31.31 -4.58 -21.30
CA ASN A 46 32.07 -5.32 -20.30
C ASN A 46 31.17 -5.96 -19.23
N LEU A 47 30.06 -5.31 -18.85
CA LEU A 47 29.02 -5.92 -18.00
C LEU A 47 28.43 -7.20 -18.62
N SER A 48 28.26 -7.22 -19.95
CA SER A 48 27.74 -8.37 -20.70
C SER A 48 28.77 -9.52 -20.81
N THR A 49 30.07 -9.21 -20.75
CA THR A 49 31.15 -10.21 -20.76
C THR A 49 31.43 -10.87 -19.41
N HIS A 50 30.85 -10.37 -18.31
CA HIS A 50 31.19 -10.85 -16.96
C HIS A 50 30.64 -12.28 -16.72
N ARG A 51 31.53 -13.24 -16.43
CA ARG A 51 31.15 -14.65 -16.16
C ARG A 51 31.80 -15.12 -14.85
N LYS A 52 31.14 -16.04 -14.14
CA LYS A 52 31.64 -16.60 -12.85
C LYS A 52 33.04 -17.23 -12.95
N GLY A 53 33.45 -17.68 -14.15
CA GLY A 53 34.79 -18.22 -14.43
C GLY A 53 35.75 -17.24 -15.14
N SER A 54 35.30 -16.04 -15.50
CA SER A 54 36.12 -15.00 -16.12
C SER A 54 35.61 -13.62 -15.67
N PRO A 55 35.88 -13.24 -14.41
CA PRO A 55 35.44 -11.95 -13.90
C PRO A 55 36.12 -10.82 -14.67
N CYS A 56 35.36 -9.76 -14.91
CA CYS A 56 35.89 -8.49 -15.42
C CYS A 56 36.50 -7.73 -14.24
N GLY A 57 37.81 -7.44 -14.33
CA GLY A 57 38.55 -6.67 -13.32
C GLY A 57 38.50 -5.17 -13.55
N ASP A 58 38.26 -4.73 -14.78
CA ASP A 58 38.14 -3.33 -15.18
C ASP A 58 37.00 -3.13 -16.18
N TRP A 59 35.99 -2.36 -15.80
CA TRP A 59 34.84 -2.05 -16.65
C TRP A 59 35.19 -1.13 -17.83
N LEU A 60 36.35 -0.48 -17.83
CA LEU A 60 36.83 0.41 -18.90
C LEU A 60 37.78 -0.28 -19.89
N ASP A 61 37.90 -1.61 -19.84
CA ASP A 61 38.71 -2.39 -20.78
C ASP A 61 38.11 -2.36 -22.20
N ILE A 62 38.69 -1.54 -23.07
CA ILE A 62 38.24 -1.34 -24.46
C ILE A 62 38.48 -2.60 -25.30
N GLU A 63 39.59 -3.32 -25.11
CA GLU A 63 39.90 -4.50 -25.92
C GLU A 63 38.91 -5.62 -25.63
N ARG A 64 38.58 -5.83 -24.35
CA ARG A 64 37.55 -6.78 -23.94
C ARG A 64 36.19 -6.41 -24.49
N ALA A 65 35.78 -5.14 -24.40
CA ALA A 65 34.52 -4.67 -24.97
C ALA A 65 34.46 -4.90 -26.49
N LYS A 66 35.55 -4.61 -27.23
CA LYS A 66 35.65 -4.88 -28.67
C LYS A 66 35.60 -6.37 -29.01
N SER A 67 36.14 -7.24 -28.15
CA SER A 67 36.07 -8.69 -28.40
C SER A 67 34.64 -9.24 -28.31
N TYR A 68 33.78 -8.69 -27.45
CA TYR A 68 32.37 -9.08 -27.33
C TYR A 68 31.59 -8.88 -28.63
N LEU A 69 31.70 -7.69 -29.25
CA LEU A 69 31.00 -7.40 -30.51
C LEU A 69 31.65 -8.03 -31.74
N LYS A 70 32.88 -8.55 -31.63
CA LYS A 70 33.50 -9.35 -32.69
C LYS A 70 33.10 -10.82 -32.64
N ASP A 71 32.65 -11.31 -31.49
CA ASP A 71 32.19 -12.68 -31.32
C ASP A 71 30.74 -12.83 -31.80
N GLN A 72 30.57 -13.53 -32.92
CA GLN A 72 29.25 -13.79 -33.50
C GLN A 72 28.33 -14.54 -32.54
N ALA A 73 28.85 -15.46 -31.71
CA ALA A 73 28.03 -16.24 -30.80
C ALA A 73 27.42 -15.37 -29.68
N ASP A 74 28.17 -14.38 -29.20
CA ASP A 74 27.68 -13.44 -28.18
C ASP A 74 26.62 -12.48 -28.77
N ILE A 75 26.77 -12.06 -30.03
CA ILE A 75 25.75 -11.28 -30.75
C ILE A 75 24.48 -12.10 -30.99
N ASP A 76 24.60 -13.31 -31.53
CA ASP A 76 23.46 -14.19 -31.80
C ASP A 76 22.68 -14.49 -30.50
N ALA A 77 23.39 -14.66 -29.38
CA ALA A 77 22.79 -14.80 -28.07
C ALA A 77 22.05 -13.53 -27.61
N SER A 78 22.60 -12.33 -27.83
CA SER A 78 21.90 -11.07 -27.55
C SER A 78 20.63 -10.93 -28.40
N LEU A 79 20.70 -11.21 -29.71
CA LEU A 79 19.57 -11.12 -30.63
C LEU A 79 18.44 -12.10 -30.27
N ALA A 80 18.79 -13.33 -29.89
CA ALA A 80 17.82 -14.35 -29.50
C ALA A 80 17.00 -13.98 -28.25
N GLU A 81 17.51 -13.07 -27.41
CA GLU A 81 16.87 -12.66 -26.16
C GLU A 81 15.99 -11.40 -26.28
N ILE A 82 16.06 -10.65 -27.39
CA ILE A 82 15.22 -9.47 -27.64
C ILE A 82 13.73 -9.82 -27.57
N LYS A 83 13.37 -11.02 -28.04
CA LYS A 83 12.00 -11.52 -27.96
C LYS A 83 11.46 -11.68 -26.52
N TRP A 84 12.31 -11.67 -25.50
CA TRP A 84 11.89 -11.79 -24.09
C TRP A 84 11.86 -10.46 -23.35
N PHE A 85 12.02 -9.35 -24.07
CA PHE A 85 11.82 -8.02 -23.52
C PHE A 85 10.34 -7.80 -23.23
N HIS A 86 10.04 -7.12 -22.14
CA HIS A 86 8.69 -6.94 -21.65
C HIS A 86 8.51 -5.59 -20.97
N THR A 87 7.27 -5.13 -20.95
CA THR A 87 6.85 -3.97 -20.13
C THR A 87 6.38 -4.43 -18.75
N HIS A 88 5.78 -5.61 -18.68
CA HIS A 88 5.27 -6.22 -17.45
C HIS A 88 5.84 -7.63 -17.27
N ASN A 89 6.29 -7.92 -16.07
CA ASN A 89 6.95 -9.18 -15.76
C ASN A 89 5.93 -10.25 -15.33
N LEU A 90 5.59 -11.17 -16.23
CA LEU A 90 4.73 -12.32 -15.95
C LEU A 90 5.36 -13.34 -14.99
N LYS A 91 6.69 -13.37 -14.89
CA LYS A 91 7.42 -14.25 -13.97
C LYS A 91 7.51 -13.68 -12.56
N PHE A 92 7.05 -12.46 -12.32
CA PHE A 92 7.05 -11.91 -10.98
C PHE A 92 5.76 -12.30 -10.26
N PRO A 93 5.82 -12.89 -9.06
CA PRO A 93 7.02 -13.34 -8.34
C PRO A 93 7.34 -14.84 -8.55
N ASP A 94 6.62 -15.56 -9.43
CA ASP A 94 6.85 -16.97 -9.73
C ASP A 94 7.66 -17.20 -11.03
N CYS A 95 8.94 -17.57 -10.87
CA CYS A 95 9.85 -17.86 -11.99
C CYS A 95 9.45 -19.04 -12.89
N ARG A 96 8.43 -19.83 -12.52
CA ARG A 96 7.96 -20.99 -13.29
C ARG A 96 7.10 -20.63 -14.50
N VAL A 97 6.60 -19.39 -14.58
CA VAL A 97 5.97 -18.91 -15.82
C VAL A 97 7.02 -18.99 -16.94
N LYS A 98 6.69 -19.71 -18.01
CA LYS A 98 7.61 -20.03 -19.11
C LYS A 98 7.00 -19.58 -20.43
N GLU A 99 7.88 -19.15 -21.33
CA GLU A 99 7.57 -18.89 -22.74
C GLU A 99 6.42 -17.89 -22.99
N GLN A 100 6.17 -17.01 -22.02
CA GLN A 100 5.17 -15.94 -22.13
C GLN A 100 5.84 -14.58 -21.88
N ARG A 101 5.37 -13.56 -22.61
CA ARG A 101 5.83 -12.17 -22.51
C ARG A 101 4.65 -11.21 -22.63
N LEU A 102 4.80 -9.99 -22.10
CA LEU A 102 3.78 -8.95 -22.19
C LEU A 102 4.40 -7.59 -22.52
N ILE A 103 4.00 -7.02 -23.65
CA ILE A 103 4.30 -5.65 -24.06
C ILE A 103 2.96 -4.95 -24.16
N ALA A 104 2.69 -4.01 -23.27
CA ALA A 104 1.42 -3.29 -23.28
C ALA A 104 1.60 -1.91 -22.67
N LYS A 105 0.65 -1.03 -23.01
CA LYS A 105 0.43 0.23 -22.35
C LYS A 105 -0.94 0.16 -21.66
N PRO A 106 -1.09 0.67 -20.43
CA PRO A 106 -2.40 0.72 -19.79
C PRO A 106 -3.41 1.51 -20.62
N LEU A 107 -4.68 1.10 -20.56
CA LEU A 107 -5.76 1.79 -21.26
C LEU A 107 -5.95 3.22 -20.73
N SER A 108 -6.32 4.17 -21.59
CA SER A 108 -6.53 5.55 -21.14
C SER A 108 -7.71 5.66 -20.16
N THR A 109 -7.54 6.47 -19.12
CA THR A 109 -8.57 6.74 -18.10
C THR A 109 -8.46 8.17 -17.57
N SER A 110 -9.58 8.76 -17.13
CA SER A 110 -9.64 10.07 -16.47
C SER A 110 -9.37 10.00 -14.96
N GLU A 111 -9.28 8.79 -14.42
CA GLU A 111 -9.13 8.53 -13.00
C GLU A 111 -7.73 8.88 -12.48
N SER A 112 -7.68 9.40 -11.26
CA SER A 112 -6.42 9.75 -10.60
C SER A 112 -5.96 8.63 -9.69
N PHE A 113 -4.85 7.99 -10.05
CA PHE A 113 -4.14 7.01 -9.24
C PHE A 113 -2.72 6.82 -9.81
N ILE A 114 -1.86 6.13 -9.06
CA ILE A 114 -0.52 5.80 -9.54
C ILE A 114 -0.57 4.48 -10.31
N SER A 115 -0.16 4.56 -11.57
CA SER A 115 0.08 3.44 -12.46
C SER A 115 1.30 3.71 -13.35
N SER A 116 1.63 2.78 -14.24
CA SER A 116 2.80 2.93 -15.10
C SER A 116 2.66 4.04 -16.14
N VAL A 117 1.44 4.56 -16.36
CA VAL A 117 1.18 5.72 -17.24
C VAL A 117 1.90 6.98 -16.76
N SER A 118 2.13 7.09 -15.45
CA SER A 118 2.80 8.26 -14.85
C SER A 118 4.32 8.26 -14.99
N LEU A 119 4.90 7.20 -15.57
CA LEU A 119 6.34 6.96 -15.66
C LEU A 119 6.77 6.78 -17.11
N ASP A 120 8.05 7.03 -17.37
CA ASP A 120 8.66 6.72 -18.65
C ASP A 120 8.62 5.20 -18.88
N GLN A 121 8.21 4.80 -20.09
CA GLN A 121 8.12 3.40 -20.45
C GLN A 121 9.52 2.77 -20.45
N GLY A 122 9.72 1.77 -19.59
CA GLY A 122 10.96 1.01 -19.51
C GLY A 122 10.74 -0.45 -19.87
N LEU A 123 11.69 -1.03 -20.63
CA LEU A 123 11.70 -2.46 -20.94
C LEU A 123 12.55 -3.23 -19.92
N GLY A 124 11.97 -4.31 -19.40
CA GLY A 124 12.67 -5.34 -18.65
C GLY A 124 12.94 -6.58 -19.50
N TRP A 125 13.63 -7.56 -18.92
CA TRP A 125 13.84 -8.87 -19.53
C TRP A 125 13.57 -9.99 -18.52
N ALA A 126 12.92 -11.07 -18.98
CA ALA A 126 12.65 -12.24 -18.15
C ALA A 126 12.59 -13.52 -19.00
N HIS A 127 13.64 -14.33 -18.96
CA HIS A 127 13.67 -15.66 -19.59
C HIS A 127 14.49 -16.65 -18.76
N ASN A 128 15.76 -16.90 -19.11
CA ASN A 128 16.61 -17.89 -18.45
C ASN A 128 17.87 -17.23 -17.87
N SER A 129 18.10 -17.43 -16.56
CA SER A 129 19.25 -16.87 -15.84
C SER A 129 20.63 -17.09 -16.48
N ALA A 130 20.80 -18.14 -17.30
CA ALA A 130 22.06 -18.44 -17.99
C ALA A 130 22.45 -17.40 -19.06
N VAL A 131 21.46 -16.74 -19.67
CA VAL A 131 21.65 -15.82 -20.81
C VAL A 131 21.41 -14.35 -20.46
N TYR A 132 21.00 -14.07 -19.21
CA TYR A 132 20.76 -12.74 -18.66
C TYR A 132 21.83 -11.69 -19.02
N ARG A 133 23.11 -12.04 -18.97
CA ARG A 133 24.20 -11.09 -19.24
C ARG A 133 24.15 -10.49 -20.65
N HIS A 134 23.63 -11.23 -21.63
CA HIS A 134 23.62 -10.82 -23.03
C HIS A 134 22.64 -9.68 -23.32
N THR A 135 21.77 -9.33 -22.36
CA THR A 135 20.79 -8.26 -22.51
C THR A 135 21.24 -6.93 -21.91
N LEU A 136 22.32 -6.92 -21.12
CA LEU A 136 22.70 -5.76 -20.30
C LEU A 136 23.08 -4.56 -21.15
N TRP A 137 23.89 -4.75 -22.19
CA TRP A 137 24.32 -3.64 -23.04
C TRP A 137 23.20 -3.01 -23.86
N LEU A 138 22.14 -3.76 -24.17
CA LEU A 138 20.97 -3.27 -24.90
C LEU A 138 19.97 -2.54 -23.99
N LEU A 139 19.67 -3.11 -22.82
CA LEU A 139 18.53 -2.69 -22.00
C LEU A 139 18.84 -1.63 -20.95
N ASN A 140 20.06 -1.58 -20.43
CA ASN A 140 20.37 -0.70 -19.31
C ASN A 140 20.28 0.77 -19.75
N SER A 141 19.42 1.53 -19.07
CA SER A 141 19.14 2.93 -19.39
C SER A 141 20.17 3.89 -18.78
N PHE A 142 20.38 5.00 -19.49
CA PHE A 142 21.21 6.14 -19.09
C PHE A 142 20.59 7.43 -19.64
N ASN A 143 21.05 8.58 -19.16
CA ASN A 143 20.62 9.87 -19.69
C ASN A 143 21.62 10.37 -20.71
N TRP A 144 21.13 10.72 -21.90
CA TRP A 144 21.91 11.33 -22.96
C TRP A 144 21.08 12.44 -23.59
N GLN A 145 21.68 13.63 -23.75
CA GLN A 145 21.01 14.82 -24.27
C GLN A 145 19.71 15.19 -23.52
N SER A 146 19.70 14.99 -22.20
CA SER A 146 18.54 15.19 -21.30
C SER A 146 17.39 14.19 -21.45
N GLU A 147 17.55 13.12 -22.22
CA GLU A 147 16.55 12.05 -22.37
C GLU A 147 17.04 10.73 -21.77
N SER A 148 16.12 9.97 -21.17
CA SER A 148 16.43 8.63 -20.63
C SER A 148 16.31 7.59 -21.73
N VAL A 149 17.45 7.18 -22.29
CA VAL A 149 17.55 6.28 -23.44
C VAL A 149 18.31 5.00 -23.07
N ASN A 150 18.31 4.01 -23.97
CA ASN A 150 19.21 2.86 -23.92
C ASN A 150 19.72 2.55 -25.33
N ILE A 151 20.70 1.64 -25.46
CA ILE A 151 21.27 1.31 -26.77
C ILE A 151 20.21 0.74 -27.71
N LEU A 152 19.26 -0.03 -27.18
CA LEU A 152 18.14 -0.57 -27.96
C LEU A 152 17.31 0.54 -28.63
N SER A 153 16.90 1.58 -27.89
CA SER A 153 16.12 2.70 -28.42
C SER A 153 16.93 3.54 -29.41
N LEU A 154 18.22 3.78 -29.11
CA LEU A 154 19.11 4.54 -29.98
C LEU A 154 19.37 3.84 -31.32
N VAL A 155 19.44 2.49 -31.32
CA VAL A 155 19.51 1.71 -32.56
C VAL A 155 18.18 1.75 -33.32
N GLN A 156 17.05 1.69 -32.61
CA GLN A 156 15.72 1.79 -33.21
C GLN A 156 15.45 3.16 -33.86
N GLU A 157 16.04 4.23 -33.31
CA GLU A 157 15.99 5.60 -33.84
C GLU A 157 17.05 5.86 -34.93
N GLU A 158 17.84 4.86 -35.30
CA GLU A 158 18.95 4.97 -36.26
C GLU A 158 19.93 6.10 -35.92
N ASN A 159 20.24 6.29 -34.64
CA ASN A 159 21.07 7.40 -34.19
C ASN A 159 22.51 7.29 -34.75
N PRO A 160 23.01 8.27 -35.52
CA PRO A 160 24.27 8.14 -36.25
C PRO A 160 25.48 8.02 -35.30
N VAL A 161 25.49 8.76 -34.19
CA VAL A 161 26.61 8.76 -33.22
C VAL A 161 26.79 7.37 -32.63
N TRP A 162 25.69 6.73 -32.21
CA TRP A 162 25.73 5.42 -31.60
C TRP A 162 25.97 4.29 -32.60
N LEU A 163 25.44 4.40 -33.82
CA LEU A 163 25.72 3.45 -34.89
C LEU A 163 27.20 3.47 -35.28
N GLU A 164 27.80 4.64 -35.45
CA GLU A 164 29.24 4.80 -35.71
C GLU A 164 30.09 4.23 -34.57
N LEU A 165 29.69 4.50 -33.32
CA LEU A 165 30.39 3.97 -32.14
C LEU A 165 30.32 2.43 -32.07
N LEU A 166 29.15 1.84 -32.36
CA LEU A 166 29.01 0.38 -32.43
C LEU A 166 29.89 -0.23 -33.54
N GLN A 167 30.03 0.44 -34.69
CA GLN A 167 30.97 0.03 -35.75
C GLN A 167 32.42 0.10 -35.28
N GLU A 168 32.80 1.17 -34.56
CA GLU A 168 34.14 1.33 -33.99
C GLU A 168 34.51 0.19 -33.02
N PHE A 169 33.50 -0.35 -32.32
CA PHE A 169 33.68 -1.48 -31.41
C PHE A 169 33.64 -2.86 -32.10
N GLY A 170 33.30 -2.92 -33.39
CA GLY A 170 33.40 -4.12 -34.21
C GLY A 170 32.08 -4.71 -34.70
N LEU A 171 30.94 -4.06 -34.43
CA LEU A 171 29.63 -4.48 -34.97
C LEU A 171 29.54 -4.06 -36.44
N ASN A 172 29.63 -5.02 -37.36
CA ASN A 172 29.63 -4.72 -38.79
C ASN A 172 28.24 -4.26 -39.28
N ILE A 173 28.19 -3.58 -40.43
CA ILE A 173 26.95 -3.01 -41.00
C ILE A 173 25.87 -4.10 -41.17
N LYS A 174 26.25 -5.31 -41.59
CA LYS A 174 25.28 -6.42 -41.76
C LYS A 174 24.66 -6.86 -40.42
N GLN A 175 25.44 -6.86 -39.34
CA GLN A 175 24.96 -7.16 -37.99
C GLN A 175 24.10 -6.03 -37.43
N GLN A 176 24.41 -4.77 -37.76
CA GLN A 176 23.57 -3.63 -37.41
C GLN A 176 22.20 -3.71 -38.10
N ASP A 177 22.19 -3.98 -39.41
CA ASP A 177 20.94 -4.20 -40.16
C ASP A 177 20.13 -5.37 -39.58
N LEU A 178 20.81 -6.45 -39.17
CA LEU A 178 20.17 -7.60 -38.55
C LEU A 178 19.58 -7.25 -37.18
N LEU A 179 20.30 -6.48 -36.37
CA LEU A 179 19.85 -6.01 -35.06
C LEU A 179 18.61 -5.15 -35.21
N LEU A 180 18.64 -4.16 -36.10
CA LEU A 180 17.50 -3.26 -36.37
C LEU A 180 16.26 -4.05 -36.83
N LYS A 181 16.42 -4.93 -37.82
CA LYS A 181 15.33 -5.81 -38.27
C LYS A 181 14.77 -6.71 -37.16
N THR A 182 15.65 -7.20 -36.27
CA THR A 182 15.23 -8.03 -35.13
C THR A 182 14.43 -7.22 -34.12
N ILE A 183 14.84 -5.98 -33.84
CA ILE A 183 14.14 -5.07 -32.93
C ILE A 183 12.74 -4.77 -33.47
N GLU A 184 12.63 -4.34 -34.73
CA GLU A 184 11.35 -4.03 -35.37
C GLU A 184 10.39 -5.23 -35.37
N LEU A 185 10.91 -6.43 -35.62
CA LEU A 185 10.10 -7.64 -35.68
C LEU A 185 9.71 -8.16 -34.29
N GLN A 186 10.58 -8.02 -33.29
CA GLN A 186 10.39 -8.64 -31.96
C GLN A 186 9.81 -7.68 -30.92
N ILE A 187 9.84 -6.36 -31.13
CA ILE A 187 9.33 -5.35 -30.20
C ILE A 187 8.17 -4.57 -30.86
N PRO A 188 6.99 -5.19 -30.99
CA PRO A 188 5.81 -4.50 -31.49
C PRO A 188 5.24 -3.53 -30.45
N ALA A 189 4.28 -2.70 -30.87
CA ALA A 189 3.58 -1.75 -29.99
C ALA A 189 2.86 -2.43 -28.81
N SER A 190 2.27 -3.61 -29.05
CA SER A 190 1.61 -4.43 -28.03
C SER A 190 1.71 -5.92 -28.34
N THR A 191 1.79 -6.76 -27.31
CA THR A 191 1.78 -8.23 -27.39
C THR A 191 1.27 -8.81 -26.09
N PHE A 192 0.32 -9.74 -26.21
CA PHE A 192 -0.26 -10.49 -25.10
C PHE A 192 -0.14 -12.00 -25.37
N PRO A 193 -0.01 -12.83 -24.33
CA PRO A 193 -0.12 -14.29 -24.48
C PRO A 193 -1.53 -14.73 -24.90
N ASP A 194 -1.61 -15.78 -25.72
CA ASP A 194 -2.88 -16.39 -26.14
C ASP A 194 -3.51 -17.28 -25.05
N SER A 195 -2.73 -17.65 -24.03
CA SER A 195 -3.18 -18.48 -22.92
C SER A 195 -2.64 -17.96 -21.58
N VAL A 196 -3.45 -18.10 -20.53
CA VAL A 196 -3.01 -17.78 -19.16
C VAL A 196 -2.18 -18.93 -18.61
N SER A 197 -1.00 -18.63 -18.09
CA SER A 197 -0.15 -19.64 -17.44
C SER A 197 -0.83 -20.20 -16.17
N PRO A 198 -0.72 -21.51 -15.90
CA PRO A 198 -1.26 -22.12 -14.67
C PRO A 198 -0.56 -21.63 -13.39
N TYR A 199 0.59 -20.98 -13.52
CA TYR A 199 1.31 -20.36 -12.39
C TYR A 199 0.96 -18.88 -12.18
N SER A 200 0.17 -18.29 -13.08
CA SER A 200 -0.31 -16.91 -12.93
C SER A 200 -1.55 -16.87 -12.05
N LYS A 201 -1.61 -15.88 -11.16
CA LYS A 201 -2.80 -15.65 -10.34
C LYS A 201 -3.92 -15.08 -11.21
N GLN A 202 -5.13 -15.58 -11.03
CA GLN A 202 -6.33 -15.06 -11.67
C GLN A 202 -7.35 -14.67 -10.59
N LEU A 203 -7.96 -13.51 -10.77
CA LEU A 203 -8.99 -12.96 -9.90
C LEU A 203 -10.28 -12.81 -10.69
N ARG A 204 -11.44 -12.89 -10.03
CA ARG A 204 -12.75 -12.79 -10.68
C ARG A 204 -13.51 -11.59 -10.14
N PHE A 205 -13.91 -10.67 -11.02
CA PHE A 205 -14.65 -9.46 -10.68
C PHE A 205 -16.01 -9.43 -11.35
N PRO A 206 -17.07 -8.92 -10.69
CA PRO A 206 -18.34 -8.62 -11.35
C PRO A 206 -18.13 -7.67 -12.53
N TRP A 207 -18.68 -7.99 -13.69
CA TRP A 207 -18.51 -7.19 -14.91
C TRP A 207 -19.68 -7.43 -15.87
N ASN A 208 -20.37 -6.37 -16.31
CA ASN A 208 -21.49 -6.43 -17.27
C ASN A 208 -22.50 -7.57 -17.00
N ASN A 209 -23.02 -7.65 -15.77
CA ASN A 209 -23.96 -8.68 -15.29
C ASN A 209 -23.42 -10.13 -15.27
N ASP A 210 -22.13 -10.33 -15.55
CA ASP A 210 -21.43 -11.60 -15.35
C ASP A 210 -20.09 -11.31 -14.64
N TYR A 211 -19.01 -11.97 -15.05
CA TYR A 211 -17.73 -11.92 -14.39
C TYR A 211 -16.56 -11.86 -15.37
N LEU A 212 -15.58 -11.04 -15.02
CA LEU A 212 -14.32 -10.89 -15.73
C LEU A 212 -13.18 -11.55 -14.95
N SER A 213 -12.39 -12.36 -15.63
CA SER A 213 -11.12 -12.87 -15.11
C SER A 213 -10.02 -11.85 -15.33
N VAL A 214 -9.29 -11.50 -14.27
CA VAL A 214 -8.18 -10.56 -14.33
C VAL A 214 -6.91 -11.23 -13.84
N THR A 215 -5.86 -11.18 -14.66
CA THR A 215 -4.52 -11.57 -14.24
C THR A 215 -3.71 -10.33 -13.89
N PRO A 216 -3.47 -10.04 -12.60
CA PRO A 216 -2.62 -8.94 -12.21
C PRO A 216 -1.16 -9.22 -12.57
N VAL A 217 -0.54 -8.30 -13.29
CA VAL A 217 0.85 -8.35 -13.73
C VAL A 217 1.63 -7.17 -13.17
N VAL A 218 2.96 -7.29 -13.18
CA VAL A 218 3.83 -6.33 -12.51
C VAL A 218 4.56 -5.50 -13.55
N SER A 219 4.23 -4.21 -13.63
CA SER A 219 4.95 -3.23 -14.43
C SER A 219 6.40 -3.10 -13.99
N HIS A 220 7.30 -3.22 -14.96
CA HIS A 220 8.73 -3.05 -14.78
C HIS A 220 9.09 -1.61 -14.39
N ALA A 221 8.45 -0.62 -15.03
CA ALA A 221 8.69 0.79 -14.77
C ALA A 221 8.40 1.16 -13.30
N ILE A 222 7.28 0.69 -12.75
CA ILE A 222 6.94 0.93 -11.34
C ILE A 222 7.95 0.26 -10.40
N GLN A 223 8.33 -0.99 -10.66
CA GLN A 223 9.35 -1.66 -9.82
C GLN A 223 10.67 -0.91 -9.84
N ARG A 224 11.11 -0.47 -11.03
CA ARG A 224 12.33 0.31 -11.17
C ARG A 224 12.25 1.62 -10.39
N GLU A 225 11.16 2.37 -10.52
CA GLU A 225 10.98 3.64 -9.83
C GLU A 225 11.04 3.49 -8.30
N ILE A 226 10.39 2.46 -7.76
CA ILE A 226 10.45 2.15 -6.32
C ILE A 226 11.89 1.84 -5.88
N GLU A 227 12.65 1.08 -6.67
CA GLU A 227 14.05 0.79 -6.36
C GLU A 227 14.94 2.04 -6.43
N VAL A 228 14.70 2.92 -7.40
CA VAL A 228 15.42 4.20 -7.53
C VAL A 228 15.14 5.08 -6.31
N LYS A 229 13.85 5.29 -5.98
CA LYS A 229 13.45 6.10 -4.81
C LYS A 229 13.88 5.51 -3.48
N ALA A 230 13.95 4.18 -3.35
CA ALA A 230 14.44 3.53 -2.14
C ALA A 230 15.96 3.73 -1.91
N ARG A 231 16.71 4.08 -2.97
CA ARG A 231 18.15 4.36 -2.91
C ARG A 231 18.47 5.85 -2.94
N ASP A 232 17.49 6.70 -3.22
CA ASP A 232 17.63 8.13 -3.12
C ASP A 232 17.56 8.57 -1.66
N LYS A 233 18.59 9.28 -1.21
CA LYS A 233 18.67 9.83 0.16
C LYS A 233 17.69 10.99 0.38
N ALA A 234 17.20 11.62 -0.69
CA ALA A 234 16.23 12.70 -0.60
C ALA A 234 14.80 12.19 -0.40
N SER A 235 14.53 10.93 -0.75
CA SER A 235 13.22 10.30 -0.61
C SER A 235 12.84 10.12 0.86
N LYS A 236 11.63 10.55 1.20
CA LYS A 236 10.99 10.42 2.52
C LYS A 236 10.03 9.24 2.58
N LEU A 237 9.87 8.49 1.48
CA LEU A 237 9.03 7.31 1.45
C LEU A 237 9.65 6.19 2.31
N SER A 238 8.77 5.37 2.89
CA SER A 238 9.15 4.23 3.72
C SER A 238 9.21 2.96 2.88
N PHE A 239 10.26 2.16 3.05
CA PHE A 239 10.48 0.95 2.25
C PHE A 239 10.78 -0.28 3.10
N VAL A 240 10.40 -1.44 2.58
CA VAL A 240 10.69 -2.77 3.12
C VAL A 240 11.37 -3.63 2.06
N THR A 241 12.17 -4.59 2.48
CA THR A 241 12.82 -5.56 1.58
C THR A 241 12.05 -6.87 1.57
N SER A 242 11.75 -7.38 0.38
CA SER A 242 11.22 -8.71 0.11
C SER A 242 12.32 -9.57 -0.52
N ALA A 243 12.46 -10.81 -0.05
CA ALA A 243 13.49 -11.73 -0.51
C ALA A 243 12.91 -12.73 -1.53
N LEU A 244 13.37 -12.63 -2.77
CA LEU A 244 12.95 -13.49 -3.87
C LEU A 244 14.09 -14.43 -4.27
N PRO A 245 13.98 -15.73 -3.94
CA PRO A 245 14.94 -16.73 -4.38
C PRO A 245 14.83 -16.95 -5.90
N ASN A 246 15.90 -17.49 -6.51
CA ASN A 246 16.02 -17.66 -7.98
C ASN A 246 15.83 -16.35 -8.77
N SER A 247 16.25 -15.22 -8.21
CA SER A 247 16.02 -13.87 -8.73
C SER A 247 16.40 -13.66 -10.20
N ALA A 248 17.52 -14.23 -10.65
CA ALA A 248 17.95 -14.14 -12.05
C ALA A 248 17.02 -14.87 -13.03
N SER A 249 16.18 -15.81 -12.56
CA SER A 249 15.14 -16.45 -13.38
C SER A 249 13.82 -15.69 -13.38
N ILE A 250 13.63 -14.77 -12.42
CA ILE A 250 12.46 -13.88 -12.37
C ILE A 250 12.62 -12.74 -13.38
N GLY A 251 13.81 -12.15 -13.48
CA GLY A 251 14.11 -11.12 -14.49
C GLY A 251 15.36 -10.31 -14.18
N ASN A 252 15.71 -9.39 -15.10
CA ASN A 252 16.92 -8.57 -15.02
C ASN A 252 17.00 -7.71 -13.75
N LEU A 253 15.92 -7.00 -13.40
CA LEU A 253 15.87 -6.13 -12.23
C LEU A 253 16.06 -6.93 -10.94
N CYS A 254 15.29 -8.00 -10.77
CA CYS A 254 15.37 -8.87 -9.60
C CYS A 254 16.76 -9.53 -9.49
N GLY A 255 17.31 -10.02 -10.60
CA GLY A 255 18.64 -10.61 -10.69
C GLY A 255 19.76 -9.64 -10.30
N SER A 256 19.68 -8.39 -10.76
CA SER A 256 20.63 -7.32 -10.43
C SER A 256 20.69 -7.03 -8.92
N LEU A 257 19.59 -7.25 -8.23
CA LEU A 257 19.43 -7.02 -6.79
C LEU A 257 19.70 -8.26 -5.94
N GLY A 258 20.07 -9.38 -6.55
CA GLY A 258 20.24 -10.64 -5.83
C GLY A 258 18.94 -11.15 -5.20
N GLY A 259 17.78 -10.67 -5.67
CA GLY A 259 16.47 -11.03 -5.12
C GLY A 259 15.93 -10.13 -4.02
N TYR A 260 16.69 -9.13 -3.57
CA TYR A 260 16.26 -8.20 -2.52
C TYR A 260 15.52 -7.00 -3.12
N MET A 261 14.23 -7.20 -3.41
CA MET A 261 13.37 -6.16 -3.96
C MET A 261 12.80 -5.27 -2.85
N LYS A 262 12.64 -3.98 -3.15
CA LYS A 262 12.00 -2.98 -2.29
C LYS A 262 10.53 -2.85 -2.63
N ALA A 263 9.72 -2.65 -1.60
CA ALA A 263 8.32 -2.26 -1.69
C ALA A 263 8.07 -1.13 -0.69
N LEU A 264 7.04 -0.32 -0.94
CA LEU A 264 6.56 0.69 0.00
C LEU A 264 6.09 0.01 1.29
N ASN A 265 6.42 0.58 2.45
CA ASN A 265 6.13 0.01 3.76
C ASN A 265 5.29 0.96 4.61
N TYR A 266 3.98 0.72 4.60
CA TYR A 266 2.97 1.55 5.25
C TYR A 266 1.98 0.66 6.02
N PRO A 267 2.44 -0.01 7.11
CA PRO A 267 1.53 -0.65 8.06
C PRO A 267 0.56 0.37 8.66
N LEU A 268 -0.58 -0.14 9.16
CA LEU A 268 -1.53 0.67 9.92
C LEU A 268 -0.95 1.07 11.29
N ASP A 269 0.05 0.32 11.79
CA ASP A 269 0.75 0.53 13.06
C ASP A 269 -0.18 0.43 14.29
N VAL A 270 -1.26 -0.33 14.13
CA VAL A 270 -2.25 -0.55 15.17
C VAL A 270 -1.80 -1.70 16.06
N LYS A 271 -1.50 -1.44 17.34
CA LYS A 271 -1.10 -2.49 18.29
C LYS A 271 -2.14 -2.67 19.37
N SER A 272 -2.50 -3.92 19.65
CA SER A 272 -3.21 -4.26 20.89
C SER A 272 -2.31 -3.90 22.05
N VAL A 273 -2.69 -2.87 22.81
CA VAL A 273 -2.03 -2.61 24.08
C VAL A 273 -3.00 -3.06 25.16
N ALA A 274 -2.89 -4.33 25.55
CA ALA A 274 -3.65 -4.91 26.66
C ALA A 274 -3.53 -4.06 27.95
N GLU A 275 -2.42 -3.32 28.11
CA GLU A 275 -2.17 -2.41 29.23
C GLU A 275 -2.78 -1.00 29.09
N GLN A 276 -3.38 -0.63 27.95
CA GLN A 276 -3.96 0.72 27.73
C GLN A 276 -5.49 0.72 27.69
N THR A 277 -6.16 -0.43 27.83
CA THR A 277 -7.60 -0.38 28.13
C THR A 277 -7.79 0.38 29.44
N LEU A 278 -8.79 1.24 29.53
CA LEU A 278 -9.11 2.00 30.75
C LEU A 278 -9.11 1.08 31.98
N ALA A 279 -9.73 -0.09 31.90
CA ALA A 279 -9.81 -1.04 33.00
C ALA A 279 -8.42 -1.52 33.47
N ALA A 280 -7.51 -1.87 32.54
CA ALA A 280 -6.15 -2.30 32.88
C ALA A 280 -5.28 -1.13 33.39
N SER A 281 -5.41 0.05 32.80
CA SER A 281 -4.70 1.27 33.24
C SER A 281 -5.18 1.75 34.62
N ARG A 282 -6.49 1.67 34.89
CA ARG A 282 -7.10 1.95 36.21
C ARG A 282 -6.60 0.99 37.28
N ASN A 283 -6.60 -0.31 36.99
CA ASN A 283 -6.08 -1.33 37.91
C ASN A 283 -4.60 -1.13 38.24
N LYS A 284 -3.82 -0.52 37.33
CA LYS A 284 -2.37 -0.30 37.50
C LYS A 284 -2.02 1.08 38.08
N SER A 285 -2.77 2.14 37.76
CA SER A 285 -2.39 3.53 38.06
C SER A 285 -3.44 4.36 38.80
N GLY A 286 -4.71 3.92 38.84
CA GLY A 286 -5.81 4.68 39.42
C GLY A 286 -6.17 5.99 38.70
N LYS A 287 -5.60 6.26 37.51
CA LYS A 287 -5.82 7.51 36.76
C LYS A 287 -6.99 7.39 35.77
N TYR A 288 -7.75 8.48 35.63
CA TYR A 288 -8.90 8.62 34.73
C TYR A 288 -8.59 9.35 33.41
N PHE A 289 -7.34 9.78 33.22
CA PHE A 289 -6.88 10.54 32.06
C PHE A 289 -5.54 10.00 31.55
N ASP A 290 -5.29 10.09 30.25
CA ASP A 290 -4.01 9.71 29.64
C ASP A 290 -3.05 10.91 29.52
N ASP A 291 -2.35 11.21 30.61
CA ASP A 291 -1.41 12.33 30.71
C ASP A 291 -0.30 12.29 29.63
N PHE A 292 0.01 11.12 29.05
CA PHE A 292 1.05 11.01 28.02
C PHE A 292 0.67 11.73 26.72
N GLN A 293 -0.62 11.78 26.38
CA GLN A 293 -1.11 12.46 25.17
C GLN A 293 -0.81 13.97 25.19
N VAL A 294 -0.82 14.56 26.38
CA VAL A 294 -0.59 15.99 26.59
C VAL A 294 0.84 16.31 27.05
N THR A 295 1.68 15.30 27.30
CA THR A 295 3.06 15.48 27.79
C THR A 295 4.18 14.97 26.88
N ASN A 296 3.85 14.33 25.76
CA ASN A 296 4.84 13.79 24.83
C ASN A 296 5.65 14.86 24.06
N TYR A 297 6.74 14.45 23.41
CA TYR A 297 7.60 15.35 22.65
C TYR A 297 6.88 16.04 21.47
N LYS A 298 5.97 15.31 20.78
CA LYS A 298 5.23 15.85 19.63
C LYS A 298 4.31 17.00 20.06
N ILE A 299 3.56 16.83 21.15
CA ILE A 299 2.69 17.90 21.66
C ILE A 299 3.50 19.09 22.19
N CYS A 300 4.69 18.86 22.77
CA CYS A 300 5.59 19.95 23.12
C CYS A 300 5.99 20.80 21.90
N GLN A 301 6.23 20.19 20.73
CA GLN A 301 6.48 20.93 19.48
C GLN A 301 5.26 21.74 19.04
N VAL A 302 4.06 21.15 19.11
CA VAL A 302 2.79 21.84 18.79
C VAL A 302 2.58 23.06 19.69
N LEU A 303 2.77 22.90 21.01
CA LEU A 303 2.63 23.99 21.99
C LEU A 303 3.69 25.08 21.78
N ASN A 304 4.95 24.73 21.50
CA ASN A 304 5.99 25.71 21.13
C ASN A 304 5.61 26.52 19.88
N ARG A 305 5.07 25.85 18.85
CA ARG A 305 4.59 26.51 17.62
C ARG A 305 3.42 27.46 17.89
N LEU A 306 2.48 27.07 18.75
CA LEU A 306 1.35 27.91 19.15
C LEU A 306 1.78 29.15 19.96
N ILE A 307 2.87 29.08 20.72
CA ILE A 307 3.47 30.24 21.43
C ILE A 307 4.22 31.19 20.47
N GLY A 308 4.62 30.68 19.30
CA GLY A 308 5.31 31.43 18.25
C GLY A 308 6.84 31.25 18.24
N ALA A 309 7.35 30.10 18.70
CA ALA A 309 8.79 29.82 18.72
C ALA A 309 9.42 29.67 17.31
N GLU A 310 8.62 29.33 16.29
CA GLU A 310 9.05 29.25 14.87
C GLU A 310 8.37 30.39 14.08
N PRO A 311 9.09 31.50 13.77
CA PRO A 311 8.49 32.62 13.06
C PRO A 311 8.32 32.29 11.57
N LEU A 312 7.09 31.99 11.14
CA LEU A 312 6.75 31.90 9.71
C LEU A 312 6.77 33.28 9.05
N LYS A 313 7.14 33.35 7.76
CA LYS A 313 7.37 34.62 7.04
C LYS A 313 6.09 35.41 6.76
N ASN A 314 4.98 34.75 6.42
CA ASN A 314 3.72 35.41 6.02
C ASN A 314 2.57 35.23 7.02
N GLN A 315 1.71 36.24 7.18
CA GLN A 315 0.53 36.18 8.08
C GLN A 315 -0.45 35.05 7.71
N LYS A 316 -0.78 34.87 6.42
CA LYS A 316 -1.62 33.76 5.95
C LYS A 316 -1.05 32.39 6.30
N GLN A 317 0.28 32.23 6.24
CA GLN A 317 0.95 30.98 6.63
C GLN A 317 0.88 30.76 8.15
N ARG A 318 1.00 31.83 8.95
CA ARG A 318 0.84 31.76 10.42
C ARG A 318 -0.57 31.34 10.80
N GLU A 319 -1.59 31.90 10.16
CA GLU A 319 -2.99 31.54 10.41
C GLU A 319 -3.28 30.09 10.02
N LYS A 320 -2.84 29.65 8.83
CA LYS A 320 -2.97 28.25 8.38
C LYS A 320 -2.27 27.30 9.36
N ALA A 321 -1.02 27.60 9.74
CA ALA A 321 -0.26 26.79 10.68
C ALA A 321 -0.93 26.74 12.06
N ARG A 322 -1.40 27.87 12.59
CA ARG A 322 -2.10 27.92 13.89
C ARG A 322 -3.38 27.08 13.87
N LYS A 323 -4.14 27.10 12.77
CA LYS A 323 -5.33 26.25 12.60
C LYS A 323 -4.97 24.77 12.63
N VAL A 324 -3.92 24.36 11.91
CA VAL A 324 -3.41 22.98 11.91
C VAL A 324 -2.94 22.57 13.31
N GLN A 325 -2.12 23.39 13.97
CA GLN A 325 -1.63 23.10 15.33
C GLN A 325 -2.78 23.02 16.35
N SER A 326 -3.80 23.87 16.22
CA SER A 326 -4.98 23.81 17.10
C SER A 326 -5.80 22.54 16.88
N LYS A 327 -5.90 22.05 15.63
CA LYS A 327 -6.52 20.76 15.32
C LYS A 327 -5.76 19.60 15.96
N ILE A 328 -4.42 19.62 15.90
CA ILE A 328 -3.59 18.60 16.57
C ILE A 328 -3.76 18.66 18.08
N LEU A 329 -3.73 19.86 18.69
CA LEU A 329 -3.95 20.03 20.13
C LEU A 329 -5.31 19.50 20.56
N ARG A 330 -6.37 19.79 19.80
CA ARG A 330 -7.72 19.26 20.04
C ARG A 330 -7.76 17.73 20.00
N LYS A 331 -7.13 17.11 19.00
CA LYS A 331 -6.99 15.64 18.90
C LYS A 331 -6.35 15.07 20.17
N GLN A 332 -5.27 15.69 20.66
CA GLN A 332 -4.57 15.24 21.87
C GLN A 332 -5.39 15.46 23.15
N ILE A 333 -6.13 16.57 23.27
CA ILE A 333 -7.03 16.82 24.41
C ILE A 333 -8.14 15.77 24.44
N ALA A 334 -8.69 15.43 23.29
CA ALA A 334 -9.69 14.38 23.23
C ALA A 334 -9.13 13.00 23.56
N LEU A 335 -7.92 12.67 23.09
CA LEU A 335 -7.21 11.44 23.48
C LEU A 335 -6.86 11.42 24.98
N TRP A 336 -6.60 12.57 25.59
CA TRP A 336 -6.38 12.70 27.03
C TRP A 336 -7.65 12.43 27.84
N MET A 337 -8.82 12.89 27.35
CA MET A 337 -10.14 12.64 27.94
C MET A 337 -10.73 11.28 27.61
N LEU A 338 -10.28 10.64 26.52
CA LEU A 338 -10.82 9.40 25.99
C LEU A 338 -11.06 8.32 27.05
N PRO A 339 -10.13 8.03 27.97
CA PRO A 339 -10.38 7.06 29.04
C PRO A 339 -11.70 7.32 29.78
N LEU A 340 -11.97 8.57 30.13
CA LEU A 340 -13.20 8.99 30.81
C LEU A 340 -14.44 8.85 29.91
N ILE A 341 -14.29 9.08 28.61
CA ILE A 341 -15.39 8.94 27.65
C ILE A 341 -15.72 7.44 27.42
N GLU A 342 -14.72 6.57 27.27
CA GLU A 342 -14.92 5.11 27.16
C GLU A 342 -15.60 4.54 28.42
N LEU A 343 -15.25 5.06 29.61
CA LEU A 343 -15.87 4.66 30.88
C LEU A 343 -17.38 4.90 30.84
N ARG A 344 -17.78 6.09 30.39
CA ARG A 344 -19.19 6.46 30.27
C ARG A 344 -19.92 5.59 29.24
N ASP A 345 -19.32 5.37 28.07
CA ASP A 345 -19.93 4.53 27.04
C ASP A 345 -20.14 3.08 27.55
N ILE A 346 -19.25 2.56 28.40
CA ILE A 346 -19.40 1.24 29.05
C ILE A 346 -20.53 1.26 30.09
N GLU A 347 -20.62 2.29 30.94
CA GLU A 347 -21.71 2.44 31.92
C GLU A 347 -23.07 2.57 31.24
N ASP A 348 -23.13 3.28 30.10
CA ASP A 348 -24.34 3.41 29.28
C ASP A 348 -24.73 2.07 28.59
N ALA A 349 -23.75 1.27 28.16
CA ALA A 349 -23.98 0.00 27.47
C ALA A 349 -24.33 -1.17 28.42
N GLU A 350 -23.78 -1.20 29.64
CA GLU A 350 -23.99 -2.27 30.63
C GLU A 350 -24.45 -1.71 32.00
N PRO A 351 -25.71 -1.25 32.13
CA PRO A 351 -26.20 -0.57 33.34
C PRO A 351 -26.28 -1.44 34.61
N HIS A 352 -25.99 -2.75 34.52
CA HIS A 352 -26.10 -3.72 35.62
C HIS A 352 -24.77 -4.08 36.28
N ASN A 353 -23.63 -3.56 35.81
CA ASN A 353 -22.37 -3.71 36.53
C ASN A 353 -22.36 -2.76 37.74
N GLN A 354 -21.99 -3.29 38.90
CA GLN A 354 -21.97 -2.58 40.19
C GLN A 354 -21.33 -1.19 40.04
N GLN A 355 -22.07 -0.14 40.43
CA GLN A 355 -21.58 1.24 40.49
C GLN A 355 -20.25 1.26 41.27
N LEU A 356 -19.14 1.36 40.54
CA LEU A 356 -17.83 1.58 41.14
C LEU A 356 -17.88 2.97 41.78
N GLU A 357 -17.69 3.07 43.10
CA GLU A 357 -17.51 4.37 43.74
C GLU A 357 -16.22 5.01 43.20
N HIS A 358 -16.36 6.07 42.39
CA HIS A 358 -15.21 6.76 41.81
C HIS A 358 -14.70 7.86 42.78
N ASP A 359 -13.44 7.83 43.19
CA ASP A 359 -12.91 8.78 44.19
C ASP A 359 -12.78 10.24 43.72
N ASP A 360 -12.76 10.50 42.41
CA ASP A 360 -12.56 11.82 41.82
C ASP A 360 -13.91 12.54 41.57
N PRO A 361 -14.16 13.73 42.16
CA PRO A 361 -15.42 14.45 42.01
C PRO A 361 -15.68 14.91 40.56
N LEU A 362 -14.63 15.26 39.80
CA LEU A 362 -14.78 15.66 38.39
C LEU A 362 -15.25 14.47 37.54
N VAL A 363 -14.73 13.28 37.84
CA VAL A 363 -15.10 12.03 37.16
C VAL A 363 -16.53 11.66 37.49
N LYS A 364 -16.93 11.71 38.77
CA LYS A 364 -18.32 11.48 39.20
C LYS A 364 -19.29 12.42 38.49
N SER A 365 -18.96 13.71 38.41
CA SER A 365 -19.78 14.69 37.69
C SER A 365 -19.86 14.38 36.19
N PHE A 366 -18.74 14.02 35.55
CA PHE A 366 -18.74 13.68 34.12
C PHE A 366 -19.57 12.44 33.79
N LEU A 367 -19.60 11.43 34.66
CA LEU A 367 -20.36 10.20 34.42
C LEU A 367 -21.86 10.36 34.71
N SER A 368 -22.22 11.15 35.72
CA SER A 368 -23.62 11.31 36.14
C SER A 368 -24.39 12.41 35.39
N LEU A 369 -23.72 13.43 34.86
CA LEU A 369 -24.38 14.55 34.18
C LEU A 369 -24.94 14.13 32.81
N PRO A 370 -26.09 14.66 32.36
CA PRO A 370 -26.53 14.52 30.97
C PRO A 370 -25.52 15.08 29.97
N GLU A 371 -25.39 14.47 28.78
CA GLU A 371 -24.44 14.95 27.75
C GLU A 371 -24.64 16.43 27.40
N SER A 372 -25.88 16.94 27.48
CA SER A 372 -26.21 18.36 27.24
C SER A 372 -25.57 19.35 28.22
N GLU A 373 -25.16 18.90 29.40
CA GLU A 373 -24.61 19.74 30.47
C GLU A 373 -23.08 19.66 30.57
N PHE A 374 -22.40 18.90 29.72
CA PHE A 374 -20.95 18.82 29.64
C PHE A 374 -20.21 20.16 29.55
N PRO A 375 -20.73 21.22 28.88
CA PRO A 375 -20.05 22.50 28.84
C PRO A 375 -19.82 23.14 30.22
N SER A 376 -20.56 22.72 31.26
CA SER A 376 -20.35 23.18 32.64
C SER A 376 -18.99 22.76 33.23
N LEU A 377 -18.42 21.63 32.76
CA LEU A 377 -17.18 21.03 33.27
C LEU A 377 -15.89 21.67 32.70
N VAL A 378 -16.02 22.63 31.78
CA VAL A 378 -14.89 23.27 31.09
C VAL A 378 -13.85 23.83 32.07
N HIS A 379 -14.30 24.46 33.17
CA HIS A 379 -13.39 25.10 34.10
C HIS A 379 -12.51 24.09 34.83
N GLU A 380 -13.12 23.03 35.35
CA GLU A 380 -12.47 21.96 36.10
C GLU A 380 -11.50 21.16 35.21
N LEU A 381 -11.92 20.80 34.00
CA LEU A 381 -11.06 20.13 33.02
C LEU A 381 -9.87 21.00 32.58
N ASN A 382 -10.08 22.31 32.41
CA ASN A 382 -8.99 23.22 32.06
C ASN A 382 -7.97 23.38 33.20
N GLN A 383 -8.43 23.44 34.46
CA GLN A 383 -7.54 23.43 35.62
C GLN A 383 -6.74 22.12 35.70
N ARG A 384 -7.42 20.98 35.54
CA ARG A 384 -6.79 19.64 35.59
C ARG A 384 -5.71 19.49 34.50
N LEU A 385 -5.99 19.91 33.28
CA LEU A 385 -5.03 19.85 32.18
C LEU A 385 -3.80 20.74 32.44
N HIS A 386 -3.98 21.95 32.97
CA HIS A 386 -2.85 22.81 33.32
C HIS A 386 -2.03 22.27 34.50
N PHE A 387 -2.67 21.58 35.44
CA PHE A 387 -1.98 20.86 36.51
C PHE A 387 -1.11 19.72 35.94
N VAL A 388 -1.63 18.93 34.98
CA VAL A 388 -0.85 17.92 34.26
C VAL A 388 0.35 18.52 33.55
N PHE A 389 0.18 19.68 32.89
CA PHE A 389 1.31 20.39 32.29
C PHE A 389 2.37 20.78 33.33
N GLN A 390 1.95 21.25 34.51
CA GLN A 390 2.83 21.71 35.58
C GLN A 390 3.64 20.58 36.21
N GLU A 391 3.05 19.40 36.42
CA GLU A 391 3.72 18.26 37.04
C GLU A 391 4.82 17.65 36.17
N ASN A 392 4.69 17.73 34.84
CA ASN A 392 5.67 17.15 33.93
C ASN A 392 6.79 18.14 33.57
N LYS A 393 8.04 17.71 33.74
CA LYS A 393 9.25 18.52 33.51
C LYS A 393 9.33 19.14 32.10
N PHE A 394 8.83 18.47 31.08
CA PHE A 394 8.91 18.93 29.69
C PHE A 394 7.82 19.95 29.34
N THR A 395 6.63 19.82 29.95
CA THR A 395 5.47 20.69 29.69
C THR A 395 5.26 21.79 30.71
N ALA A 396 6.00 21.80 31.82
CA ALA A 396 5.83 22.79 32.90
C ALA A 396 5.86 24.24 32.40
N LYS A 397 6.71 24.54 31.40
CA LYS A 397 6.80 25.86 30.74
C LYS A 397 5.53 26.31 30.00
N PHE A 398 4.61 25.39 29.69
CA PHE A 398 3.36 25.66 28.98
C PHE A 398 2.18 25.82 29.95
N ALA A 399 2.31 25.36 31.20
CA ALA A 399 1.28 25.51 32.22
C ALA A 399 0.96 27.00 32.42
N TYR A 400 -0.33 27.36 32.35
CA TYR A 400 -0.84 28.73 32.50
C TYR A 400 -0.17 29.80 31.62
N HIS A 401 0.45 29.40 30.50
CA HIS A 401 1.10 30.35 29.60
C HIS A 401 0.05 31.30 28.97
N PRO A 402 0.24 32.64 29.00
CA PRO A 402 -0.80 33.61 28.60
C PRO A 402 -1.34 33.42 27.17
N LYS A 403 -0.47 33.02 26.23
CA LYS A 403 -0.86 32.76 24.83
C LYS A 403 -1.60 31.43 24.62
N LEU A 404 -1.47 30.48 25.55
CA LEU A 404 -2.03 29.14 25.42
C LEU A 404 -3.34 28.97 26.20
N ILE A 405 -3.51 29.67 27.33
CA ILE A 405 -4.65 29.46 28.23
C ILE A 405 -6.01 29.55 27.53
N GLN A 406 -6.20 30.55 26.67
CA GLN A 406 -7.43 30.71 25.89
C GLN A 406 -7.54 29.69 24.75
N VAL A 407 -6.41 29.32 24.12
CA VAL A 407 -6.39 28.37 23.00
C VAL A 407 -6.76 26.97 23.48
N VAL A 408 -6.19 26.56 24.62
CA VAL A 408 -6.44 25.29 25.30
C VAL A 408 -7.89 25.23 25.78
N LYS A 409 -8.35 26.25 26.51
CA LYS A 409 -9.75 26.34 26.96
C LYS A 409 -10.73 26.22 25.79
N ALA A 410 -10.46 26.94 24.68
CA ALA A 410 -11.30 26.87 23.49
C ALA A 410 -11.34 25.46 22.86
N GLN A 411 -10.25 24.68 22.93
CA GLN A 411 -10.27 23.30 22.45
C GLN A 411 -11.04 22.37 23.39
N ILE A 412 -10.97 22.57 24.72
CA ILE A 412 -11.77 21.81 25.70
C ILE A 412 -13.26 22.08 25.50
N VAL A 413 -13.65 23.36 25.38
CA VAL A 413 -15.02 23.78 25.07
C VAL A 413 -15.52 23.07 23.82
N TRP A 414 -14.73 23.10 22.75
CA TRP A 414 -15.11 22.46 21.49
C TRP A 414 -15.33 20.95 21.66
N VAL A 415 -14.45 20.24 22.39
CA VAL A 415 -14.58 18.78 22.62
C VAL A 415 -15.87 18.47 23.38
N LEU A 416 -16.15 19.20 24.46
CA LEU A 416 -17.35 18.99 25.26
C LEU A 416 -18.62 19.33 24.46
N GLU A 417 -18.62 20.41 23.70
CA GLU A 417 -19.73 20.77 22.80
C GLU A 417 -19.99 19.67 21.76
N GLN A 418 -18.95 19.04 21.20
CA GLN A 418 -19.16 17.92 20.27
C GLN A 418 -19.75 16.69 20.96
N LEU A 419 -19.34 16.41 22.20
CA LEU A 419 -19.93 15.32 22.98
C LEU A 419 -21.38 15.61 23.41
N SER A 420 -21.75 16.89 23.51
CA SER A 420 -23.10 17.35 23.92
C SER A 420 -24.11 17.38 22.77
N LYS A 421 -23.70 17.10 21.53
CA LYS A 421 -24.58 17.21 20.36
C LYS A 421 -25.63 16.10 20.40
N PRO A 422 -26.94 16.43 20.44
CA PRO A 422 -27.98 15.42 20.39
C PRO A 422 -27.92 14.66 19.05
N SER A 423 -28.21 13.36 19.10
CA SER A 423 -28.29 12.48 17.93
C SER A 423 -29.68 12.51 17.26
N ASP A 424 -30.36 13.66 17.34
CA ASP A 424 -31.76 13.83 16.95
C ASP A 424 -31.89 14.09 15.44
N HIS A 425 -31.74 13.03 14.66
CA HIS A 425 -32.17 13.03 13.27
C HIS A 425 -32.93 11.75 12.98
N GLU A 426 -34.25 11.85 12.88
CA GLU A 426 -35.14 10.77 12.43
C GLU A 426 -34.65 10.25 11.07
N ASP A 427 -34.34 8.94 11.03
CA ASP A 427 -33.97 8.29 9.79
C ASP A 427 -35.20 8.25 8.86
N ALA A 428 -35.07 8.79 7.64
CA ALA A 428 -36.09 8.61 6.62
C ALA A 428 -36.33 7.11 6.41
N ALA A 429 -37.60 6.71 6.50
CA ALA A 429 -37.98 5.31 6.53
C ALA A 429 -37.55 4.56 5.25
N ARG A 430 -36.85 3.43 5.48
CA ARG A 430 -36.94 2.13 4.78
C ARG A 430 -35.94 1.64 3.73
N GLU A 431 -34.88 2.34 3.31
CA GLU A 431 -34.10 1.76 2.19
C GLU A 431 -32.77 1.06 2.52
N GLN A 432 -32.14 1.28 3.68
CA GLN A 432 -30.76 0.79 3.90
C GLN A 432 -30.62 -0.01 5.19
N GLN A 433 -30.10 -1.23 5.06
CA GLN A 433 -29.81 -2.13 6.17
C GLN A 433 -28.30 -2.32 6.31
N TYR A 434 -27.83 -2.66 7.51
CA TYR A 434 -26.40 -2.82 7.77
C TYR A 434 -26.11 -4.12 8.48
N ILE A 435 -25.00 -4.75 8.09
CA ILE A 435 -24.38 -5.86 8.83
C ILE A 435 -23.14 -5.29 9.52
N TYR A 436 -22.98 -5.58 10.80
CA TYR A 436 -21.78 -5.29 11.56
C TYR A 436 -21.13 -6.59 12.01
N LEU A 437 -19.91 -6.80 11.54
CA LEU A 437 -19.03 -7.89 11.93
C LEU A 437 -17.96 -7.35 12.87
N SER A 438 -17.91 -7.81 14.11
CA SER A 438 -16.98 -7.27 15.13
C SER A 438 -15.96 -8.29 15.61
N SER A 439 -14.73 -7.84 15.84
CA SER A 439 -13.61 -8.60 16.41
C SER A 439 -13.27 -9.88 15.64
N LEU A 440 -13.45 -9.87 14.32
CA LEU A 440 -13.03 -10.99 13.48
C LEU A 440 -11.51 -11.11 13.50
N ARG A 441 -11.01 -12.34 13.64
CA ARG A 441 -9.58 -12.62 13.75
C ARG A 441 -9.08 -13.21 12.44
N VAL A 442 -8.14 -12.54 11.81
CA VAL A 442 -7.45 -13.06 10.63
C VAL A 442 -6.06 -13.50 11.03
N GLN A 443 -5.67 -14.71 10.63
CA GLN A 443 -4.31 -15.21 10.79
C GLN A 443 -3.64 -15.39 9.42
N ASP A 444 -2.35 -15.10 9.36
CA ASP A 444 -1.51 -15.32 8.18
C ASP A 444 -2.04 -14.65 6.89
N ALA A 445 -2.67 -13.47 7.01
CA ALA A 445 -3.09 -12.66 5.86
C ALA A 445 -1.88 -12.14 5.10
N VAL A 446 -1.95 -12.02 3.78
CA VAL A 446 -0.81 -11.50 3.00
C VAL A 446 -0.72 -9.98 3.19
N ALA A 447 0.31 -9.52 3.90
CA ALA A 447 0.56 -8.10 4.15
C ALA A 447 1.09 -7.35 2.91
N MET A 448 1.64 -8.08 1.94
CA MET A 448 2.00 -7.57 0.61
C MET A 448 0.73 -7.39 -0.23
N SER A 449 0.00 -6.29 -0.03
CA SER A 449 -1.26 -6.01 -0.72
C SER A 449 -1.12 -5.89 -2.23
N SER A 450 0.06 -5.46 -2.69
CA SER A 450 0.46 -5.54 -4.09
C SER A 450 1.96 -5.86 -4.19
N PRO A 451 2.50 -6.15 -5.38
CA PRO A 451 3.94 -6.26 -5.60
C PRO A 451 4.75 -5.03 -5.18
N TYR A 452 4.08 -3.88 -5.00
CA TYR A 452 4.67 -2.58 -4.73
C TYR A 452 4.50 -2.09 -3.29
N LEU A 453 3.57 -2.68 -2.52
CA LEU A 453 3.10 -2.14 -1.25
C LEU A 453 2.94 -3.24 -0.20
N CYS A 454 3.46 -2.97 1.00
CA CYS A 454 3.30 -3.74 2.21
C CYS A 454 2.59 -2.88 3.27
N GLY A 455 1.55 -3.42 3.90
CA GLY A 455 0.78 -2.71 4.92
C GLY A 455 -0.66 -3.19 4.97
N ALA A 456 -1.59 -2.23 4.91
CA ALA A 456 -3.03 -2.53 4.86
C ALA A 456 -3.38 -3.54 3.75
N PRO A 457 -4.33 -4.47 3.99
CA PRO A 457 -4.84 -5.38 2.98
C PRO A 457 -5.31 -4.62 1.72
N SER A 458 -5.23 -5.27 0.55
CA SER A 458 -5.76 -4.63 -0.67
C SER A 458 -7.26 -4.41 -0.53
N LEU A 459 -7.75 -3.26 -0.99
CA LEU A 459 -9.18 -2.97 -0.92
C LEU A 459 -10.00 -3.96 -1.74
N THR A 460 -9.40 -4.50 -2.81
CA THR A 460 -9.97 -5.59 -3.62
C THR A 460 -10.12 -6.89 -2.86
N ALA A 461 -9.26 -7.18 -1.88
CA ALA A 461 -9.40 -8.36 -1.02
C ALA A 461 -10.56 -8.20 -0.04
N ILE A 462 -10.76 -6.98 0.49
CA ILE A 462 -11.90 -6.66 1.37
C ILE A 462 -13.22 -6.76 0.58
N TRP A 463 -13.26 -6.16 -0.61
CA TRP A 463 -14.39 -6.30 -1.51
C TRP A 463 -14.66 -7.75 -1.90
N GLY A 464 -13.60 -8.50 -2.26
CA GLY A 464 -13.70 -9.91 -2.62
C GLY A 464 -14.27 -10.78 -1.48
N PHE A 465 -13.90 -10.48 -0.23
CA PHE A 465 -14.50 -11.10 0.95
C PHE A 465 -16.00 -10.79 1.05
N MET A 466 -16.38 -9.51 0.98
CA MET A 466 -17.78 -9.07 1.07
C MET A 466 -18.64 -9.68 -0.03
N HIS A 467 -18.16 -9.67 -1.27
CA HIS A 467 -18.88 -10.21 -2.42
C HIS A 467 -18.96 -11.74 -2.38
N HIS A 468 -17.93 -12.44 -1.89
CA HIS A 468 -18.04 -13.89 -1.64
C HIS A 468 -19.08 -14.18 -0.55
N TYR A 469 -19.10 -13.39 0.52
CA TYR A 469 -20.08 -13.50 1.59
C TYR A 469 -21.52 -13.32 1.06
N GLN A 470 -21.75 -12.29 0.23
CA GLN A 470 -23.04 -12.05 -0.43
C GLN A 470 -23.50 -13.26 -1.25
N ARG A 471 -22.60 -13.85 -2.04
CA ARG A 471 -22.94 -14.99 -2.91
C ARG A 471 -23.33 -16.22 -2.14
N GLU A 472 -22.58 -16.57 -1.10
CA GLU A 472 -22.91 -17.73 -0.25
C GLU A 472 -24.20 -17.47 0.54
N PHE A 473 -24.41 -16.24 1.02
CA PHE A 473 -25.64 -15.88 1.71
C PHE A 473 -26.88 -15.99 0.81
N ASN A 474 -26.83 -15.42 -0.41
CA ASN A 474 -27.95 -15.48 -1.35
C ASN A 474 -28.28 -16.93 -1.78
N LYS A 475 -27.29 -17.83 -1.83
CA LYS A 475 -27.54 -19.26 -2.08
C LYS A 475 -28.33 -19.93 -0.95
N LEU A 476 -28.10 -19.52 0.30
CA LEU A 476 -28.77 -20.11 1.47
C LEU A 476 -30.19 -19.59 1.63
N VAL A 477 -30.41 -18.29 1.43
CA VAL A 477 -31.71 -17.66 1.66
C VAL A 477 -32.73 -18.02 0.57
N ASN A 478 -32.27 -18.22 -0.68
CA ASN A 478 -33.11 -18.61 -1.82
C ASN A 478 -34.40 -17.77 -1.94
N SER A 479 -34.24 -16.44 -1.79
CA SER A 479 -35.31 -15.44 -1.90
C SER A 479 -35.55 -15.03 -3.36
N ASP A 480 -36.78 -14.62 -3.68
CA ASP A 480 -37.16 -14.10 -5.00
C ASP A 480 -36.41 -12.81 -5.37
N SER A 481 -36.02 -12.00 -4.36
CA SER A 481 -35.11 -10.86 -4.52
C SER A 481 -33.77 -11.11 -3.81
N PRO A 482 -32.62 -10.95 -4.52
CA PRO A 482 -31.31 -11.15 -3.94
C PRO A 482 -30.92 -9.97 -3.03
N PHE A 483 -30.14 -10.24 -1.99
CA PHE A 483 -29.53 -9.21 -1.17
C PHE A 483 -28.26 -8.69 -1.86
N GLU A 484 -28.13 -7.37 -1.99
CA GLU A 484 -26.94 -6.74 -2.56
C GLU A 484 -26.09 -6.10 -1.47
N PHE A 485 -24.86 -6.59 -1.30
CA PHE A 485 -23.89 -6.01 -0.37
C PHE A 485 -23.11 -4.97 -1.16
N SER A 486 -23.57 -3.71 -1.10
CA SER A 486 -23.10 -2.69 -2.03
C SER A 486 -21.83 -1.98 -1.57
N ARG A 487 -21.62 -1.85 -0.26
CA ARG A 487 -20.53 -1.02 0.30
C ARG A 487 -19.99 -1.57 1.60
N PHE A 488 -18.74 -1.25 1.91
CA PHE A 488 -18.13 -1.61 3.18
C PHE A 488 -17.36 -0.46 3.85
N ALA A 489 -17.36 -0.42 5.18
CA ALA A 489 -16.42 0.37 5.97
C ALA A 489 -15.53 -0.57 6.79
N PHE A 490 -14.23 -0.28 6.83
CA PHE A 490 -13.22 -1.19 7.37
C PHE A 490 -12.47 -0.57 8.55
N TYR A 491 -12.43 -1.32 9.64
CA TYR A 491 -11.76 -0.94 10.87
C TYR A 491 -10.80 -2.03 11.31
N VAL A 492 -9.61 -1.63 11.75
CA VAL A 492 -8.58 -2.55 12.25
C VAL A 492 -8.34 -2.27 13.72
N ARG A 493 -8.63 -3.27 14.56
CA ARG A 493 -8.36 -3.26 16.01
C ARG A 493 -6.90 -3.50 16.31
N THR A 494 -6.29 -4.45 15.62
CA THR A 494 -4.91 -4.87 15.86
C THR A 494 -4.26 -5.33 14.56
N GLU A 495 -2.97 -5.04 14.41
CA GLU A 495 -2.15 -5.45 13.29
C GLU A 495 -0.78 -5.91 13.80
N ASN A 496 -0.39 -7.12 13.42
CA ASN A 496 0.93 -7.66 13.68
C ASN A 496 1.50 -8.24 12.39
N ILE A 497 2.41 -7.50 11.75
CA ILE A 497 3.08 -7.93 10.52
C ILE A 497 4.41 -8.62 10.87
N GLN A 498 4.57 -9.85 10.40
CA GLN A 498 5.77 -10.66 10.58
C GLN A 498 6.31 -11.14 9.22
N SER A 499 7.64 -11.23 9.12
CA SER A 499 8.27 -11.89 7.98
C SER A 499 8.39 -13.37 8.29
N THR A 500 7.68 -14.20 7.54
CA THR A 500 7.68 -15.65 7.71
C THR A 500 7.58 -16.34 6.34
N ALA A 501 7.75 -17.65 6.28
CA ALA A 501 7.67 -18.39 5.04
C ALA A 501 6.75 -19.60 5.20
N LYS A 502 5.69 -19.66 4.39
CA LYS A 502 4.83 -20.85 4.34
C LYS A 502 5.58 -21.98 3.63
N LEU A 503 5.64 -23.15 4.27
CA LEU A 503 6.26 -24.33 3.67
C LEU A 503 5.38 -24.85 2.54
N THR A 504 5.91 -24.81 1.32
CA THR A 504 5.22 -25.33 0.12
C THR A 504 5.19 -26.85 0.14
N GLU A 505 4.09 -27.45 -0.29
CA GLU A 505 3.97 -28.90 -0.39
C GLU A 505 4.99 -29.48 -1.41
N PRO A 506 5.58 -30.66 -1.15
CA PRO A 506 6.40 -31.35 -2.14
C PRO A 506 5.58 -31.69 -3.37
N ASN A 507 5.97 -31.18 -4.54
CA ASN A 507 5.19 -31.32 -5.77
C ASN A 507 6.01 -31.87 -6.96
N SER A 508 7.27 -32.20 -6.75
CA SER A 508 8.16 -32.72 -7.79
C SER A 508 9.13 -33.76 -7.23
N LEU A 509 9.64 -34.65 -8.07
CA LEU A 509 10.72 -35.58 -7.68
C LEU A 509 12.07 -34.86 -7.80
N ALA A 510 12.99 -35.10 -6.86
CA ALA A 510 14.33 -34.51 -6.92
C ALA A 510 15.10 -34.93 -8.19
N LYS A 511 14.87 -36.15 -8.67
CA LYS A 511 15.37 -36.68 -9.95
C LYS A 511 14.24 -37.45 -10.63
N SER A 512 13.77 -36.97 -11.79
CA SER A 512 12.65 -37.58 -12.51
C SER A 512 12.94 -39.00 -13.05
N ARG A 513 14.21 -39.37 -13.25
CA ARG A 513 14.63 -40.64 -13.87
C ARG A 513 15.21 -41.68 -12.91
N THR A 514 15.23 -41.40 -11.60
CA THR A 514 15.71 -42.35 -10.58
C THR A 514 14.83 -42.26 -9.34
N LEU A 515 14.70 -43.35 -8.58
CA LEU A 515 13.98 -43.35 -7.31
C LEU A 515 14.61 -42.30 -6.38
N SER A 516 13.85 -41.25 -6.07
CA SER A 516 14.34 -40.07 -5.38
C SER A 516 13.27 -39.44 -4.51
N ASN A 517 13.70 -38.72 -3.48
CA ASN A 517 12.79 -38.05 -2.56
C ASN A 517 11.98 -36.97 -3.28
N ALA A 518 10.75 -36.77 -2.80
CA ALA A 518 9.95 -35.61 -3.19
C ALA A 518 10.66 -34.31 -2.77
N LYS A 519 10.64 -33.33 -3.66
CA LYS A 519 11.25 -32.01 -3.53
C LYS A 519 10.16 -30.95 -3.45
N ARG A 520 10.32 -30.04 -2.50
CA ARG A 520 9.48 -28.85 -2.36
C ARG A 520 9.87 -27.80 -3.40
N PRO A 521 8.91 -27.04 -3.94
CA PRO A 521 9.18 -25.78 -4.60
C PRO A 521 10.04 -24.87 -3.73
N THR A 522 10.67 -23.89 -4.37
CA THR A 522 11.43 -22.88 -3.66
C THR A 522 10.54 -22.15 -2.64
N ILE A 523 10.95 -22.22 -1.38
CA ILE A 523 10.28 -21.53 -0.27
C ILE A 523 10.54 -20.04 -0.40
N ARG A 524 9.48 -19.24 -0.34
CA ARG A 524 9.56 -17.78 -0.45
C ARG A 524 9.22 -17.17 0.90
N SER A 525 10.03 -16.20 1.32
CA SER A 525 9.69 -15.37 2.46
C SER A 525 8.57 -14.43 2.04
N GLU A 526 7.50 -14.40 2.81
CA GLU A 526 6.37 -13.51 2.64
C GLU A 526 6.18 -12.70 3.93
N ARG A 527 5.54 -11.54 3.79
CA ARG A 527 5.09 -10.80 4.95
C ARG A 527 3.65 -11.15 5.21
N LEU A 528 3.40 -11.72 6.36
CA LEU A 528 2.08 -12.12 6.81
C LEU A 528 1.64 -11.19 7.95
N ALA A 529 0.34 -10.93 8.02
CA ALA A 529 -0.28 -10.12 9.04
C ALA A 529 -1.30 -10.95 9.80
N ASP A 530 -1.23 -10.89 11.13
CA ASP A 530 -2.33 -11.24 12.00
C ASP A 530 -3.12 -9.98 12.30
N LEU A 531 -4.43 -10.04 12.06
CA LEU A 531 -5.31 -8.89 12.16
C LEU A 531 -6.49 -9.21 13.09
N GLU A 532 -6.94 -8.21 13.83
CA GLU A 532 -8.29 -8.20 14.37
C GLU A 532 -9.05 -7.04 13.72
N ILE A 533 -10.18 -7.34 13.09
CA ILE A 533 -10.89 -6.41 12.21
C ILE A 533 -12.37 -6.34 12.55
N ASP A 534 -12.94 -5.16 12.28
CA ASP A 534 -14.39 -4.98 12.22
C ASP A 534 -14.77 -4.53 10.80
N LEU A 535 -15.92 -5.02 10.33
CA LEU A 535 -16.44 -4.70 9.02
C LEU A 535 -17.90 -4.27 9.15
N VAL A 536 -18.23 -3.12 8.58
CA VAL A 536 -19.60 -2.66 8.41
C VAL A 536 -19.95 -2.82 6.95
N ILE A 537 -21.00 -3.57 6.63
CA ILE A 537 -21.49 -3.78 5.27
C ILE A 537 -22.84 -3.09 5.14
N ARG A 538 -23.03 -2.29 4.10
CA ARG A 538 -24.34 -1.78 3.71
C ARG A 538 -25.00 -2.78 2.77
N VAL A 539 -26.27 -3.08 3.04
CA VAL A 539 -27.09 -4.01 2.29
C VAL A 539 -28.33 -3.29 1.75
N ASP A 540 -28.51 -3.40 0.44
CA ASP A 540 -29.69 -2.93 -0.26
C ASP A 540 -30.57 -4.17 -0.57
N SER A 541 -31.80 -4.18 -0.06
CA SER A 541 -32.77 -5.29 -0.22
C SER A 541 -34.17 -4.89 0.26
N ASP A 542 -35.20 -5.53 -0.32
CA ASP A 542 -36.61 -5.32 0.08
C ASP A 542 -37.00 -6.08 1.36
N SER A 543 -36.28 -7.17 1.64
CA SER A 543 -36.54 -8.06 2.78
C SER A 543 -35.70 -7.69 3.99
N ARG A 544 -36.19 -7.98 5.20
CA ARG A 544 -35.46 -7.64 6.43
C ARG A 544 -34.33 -8.63 6.70
N ILE A 545 -33.09 -8.14 6.75
CA ILE A 545 -31.91 -8.99 6.90
C ILE A 545 -31.80 -9.66 8.28
N SER A 546 -32.41 -9.06 9.31
CA SER A 546 -32.44 -9.61 10.66
C SER A 546 -33.16 -10.96 10.75
N ASP A 547 -33.99 -11.29 9.76
CA ASP A 547 -34.76 -12.53 9.75
C ASP A 547 -33.88 -13.73 9.35
N PHE A 548 -32.69 -13.48 8.78
CA PHE A 548 -31.77 -14.48 8.22
C PHE A 548 -30.43 -14.56 8.97
N LEU A 549 -30.44 -14.32 10.28
CA LEU A 549 -29.21 -14.32 11.10
C LEU A 549 -28.48 -15.67 11.11
N SER A 550 -29.20 -16.79 11.05
CA SER A 550 -28.60 -18.14 10.97
C SER A 550 -27.81 -18.34 9.69
N GLU A 551 -28.39 -17.94 8.57
CA GLU A 551 -27.84 -18.03 7.21
C GLU A 551 -26.64 -17.10 7.08
N LEU A 552 -26.72 -15.88 7.63
CA LEU A 552 -25.59 -14.96 7.71
C LEU A 552 -24.42 -15.57 8.49
N ARG A 553 -24.67 -16.27 9.60
CA ARG A 553 -23.60 -16.94 10.36
C ARG A 553 -22.98 -18.09 9.56
N ALA A 554 -23.79 -18.86 8.84
CA ALA A 554 -23.34 -20.00 8.05
C ALA A 554 -22.58 -19.59 6.78
N ALA A 555 -22.93 -18.45 6.16
CA ALA A 555 -22.33 -17.96 4.93
C ALA A 555 -20.96 -17.27 5.12
N LEU A 556 -20.50 -17.05 6.36
CA LEU A 556 -19.25 -16.32 6.64
C LEU A 556 -18.06 -16.99 5.94
N PRO A 557 -17.31 -16.28 5.07
CA PRO A 557 -16.14 -16.85 4.41
C PRO A 557 -15.03 -17.25 5.39
N ALA A 558 -14.40 -18.41 5.17
CA ALA A 558 -13.31 -18.89 6.01
C ALA A 558 -11.93 -18.26 5.69
N ALA A 559 -11.82 -17.45 4.63
CA ALA A 559 -10.56 -16.90 4.15
C ALA A 559 -10.65 -15.39 3.92
N PHE A 560 -9.57 -14.67 4.24
CA PHE A 560 -9.45 -13.23 4.02
C PHE A 560 -8.01 -12.90 3.60
N ALA A 561 -7.84 -12.21 2.46
CA ALA A 561 -6.53 -11.79 1.93
C ALA A 561 -5.45 -12.90 1.91
N GLY A 562 -5.83 -14.15 1.63
CA GLY A 562 -4.94 -15.32 1.61
C GLY A 562 -4.61 -15.94 2.99
N GLY A 563 -5.15 -15.35 4.06
CA GLY A 563 -5.14 -15.89 5.43
C GLY A 563 -6.44 -16.59 5.79
N ALA A 564 -6.48 -17.17 6.99
CA ALA A 564 -7.66 -17.80 7.56
C ALA A 564 -8.43 -16.82 8.45
N LEU A 565 -9.76 -16.77 8.29
CA LEU A 565 -10.65 -15.95 9.10
C LEU A 565 -11.30 -16.81 10.19
N TYR A 566 -11.31 -16.29 11.40
CA TYR A 566 -11.94 -16.89 12.57
C TYR A 566 -12.88 -15.89 13.23
N GLN A 567 -13.96 -16.43 13.80
CA GLN A 567 -14.80 -15.70 14.74
C GLN A 567 -14.02 -15.37 16.03
N PRO A 568 -14.50 -14.42 16.85
CA PRO A 568 -13.94 -14.23 18.19
C PRO A 568 -13.96 -15.52 19.01
N LEU A 569 -13.08 -15.60 20.01
CA LEU A 569 -13.05 -16.74 20.93
C LEU A 569 -14.39 -16.87 21.65
N ILE A 570 -14.95 -18.07 21.76
CA ILE A 570 -16.23 -18.32 22.43
C ILE A 570 -16.23 -17.77 23.87
N LEU A 571 -15.07 -17.86 24.56
CA LEU A 571 -14.86 -17.34 25.92
C LEU A 571 -15.06 -15.82 26.03
N SER A 572 -14.92 -15.07 24.92
CA SER A 572 -15.09 -13.62 24.92
C SER A 572 -16.55 -13.18 24.96
N GLN A 573 -17.50 -14.09 24.72
CA GLN A 573 -18.95 -13.79 24.69
C GLN A 573 -19.35 -12.61 23.79
N ILE A 574 -18.51 -12.28 22.79
CA ILE A 574 -18.75 -11.19 21.85
C ILE A 574 -19.81 -11.64 20.85
N ASP A 575 -20.94 -10.93 20.79
CA ASP A 575 -21.89 -11.05 19.68
C ASP A 575 -21.31 -10.36 18.43
N TRP A 576 -20.65 -11.18 17.62
CA TRP A 576 -19.81 -10.75 16.52
C TRP A 576 -20.56 -10.41 15.25
N LEU A 577 -21.84 -10.79 15.14
CA LEU A 577 -22.70 -10.49 14.00
C LEU A 577 -23.95 -9.76 14.50
N ARG A 578 -24.10 -8.50 14.12
CA ARG A 578 -25.29 -7.70 14.41
C ARG A 578 -25.85 -7.09 13.14
N THR A 579 -27.16 -6.91 13.09
CA THR A 579 -27.86 -6.29 11.96
C THR A 579 -28.59 -5.05 12.43
N PHE A 580 -28.53 -3.98 11.65
CA PHE A 580 -29.15 -2.70 11.97
C PHE A 580 -30.03 -2.22 10.82
N SER A 581 -31.16 -1.60 11.16
CA SER A 581 -32.05 -0.94 10.21
C SER A 581 -31.99 0.59 10.32
N SER A 582 -31.29 1.11 11.34
CA SER A 582 -31.11 2.54 11.59
C SER A 582 -29.63 2.92 11.56
N LYS A 583 -29.33 4.07 10.96
CA LYS A 583 -27.98 4.67 10.97
C LYS A 583 -27.60 5.11 12.38
N SER A 584 -28.56 5.62 13.14
CA SER A 584 -28.35 6.07 14.52
C SER A 584 -27.98 4.92 15.45
N GLU A 585 -28.71 3.80 15.38
CA GLU A 585 -28.42 2.61 16.20
C GLU A 585 -27.03 2.06 15.89
N LEU A 586 -26.69 1.91 14.60
CA LEU A 586 -25.37 1.45 14.20
C LEU A 586 -24.29 2.42 14.69
N PHE A 587 -24.42 3.72 14.43
CA PHE A 587 -23.41 4.69 14.83
C PHE A 587 -23.24 4.78 16.35
N HIS A 588 -24.29 4.57 17.13
CA HIS A 588 -24.19 4.47 18.59
C HIS A 588 -23.28 3.31 19.01
N VAL A 589 -23.39 2.15 18.36
CA VAL A 589 -22.49 1.01 18.60
C VAL A 589 -21.07 1.31 18.12
N LEU A 590 -20.92 1.91 16.93
CA LEU A 590 -19.61 2.26 16.37
C LEU A 590 -18.87 3.34 17.19
N LYS A 591 -19.61 4.23 17.86
CA LYS A 591 -19.07 5.23 18.80
C LYS A 591 -18.25 4.52 19.87
N GLY A 592 -18.75 3.42 20.44
CA GLY A 592 -18.12 2.67 21.54
C GLY A 592 -16.97 1.72 21.16
N ILE A 593 -16.49 1.72 19.91
CA ILE A 593 -15.37 0.87 19.49
C ILE A 593 -14.06 1.36 20.16
N PRO A 594 -13.13 0.45 20.54
CA PRO A 594 -11.90 0.84 21.24
C PRO A 594 -11.07 1.86 20.49
N ALA A 595 -10.51 2.85 21.18
CA ALA A 595 -9.81 3.92 20.50
C ALA A 595 -8.39 3.58 20.01
N TYR A 596 -7.84 2.42 20.37
CA TYR A 596 -6.50 2.00 19.92
C TYR A 596 -6.46 1.54 18.46
N GLY A 597 -7.60 1.18 17.87
CA GLY A 597 -7.66 0.80 16.45
C GLY A 597 -7.75 1.99 15.50
N SER A 598 -7.96 1.70 14.22
CA SER A 598 -8.05 2.73 13.17
C SER A 598 -9.03 2.37 12.07
N TRP A 599 -9.82 3.36 11.66
CA TRP A 599 -10.66 3.30 10.49
C TRP A 599 -9.87 3.64 9.24
N LEU A 600 -10.17 2.94 8.15
CA LEU A 600 -9.58 3.21 6.83
C LEU A 600 -10.59 3.96 5.96
N TYR A 601 -10.39 5.27 5.81
CA TYR A 601 -11.26 6.14 5.01
C TYR A 601 -10.68 6.36 3.61
N PRO A 602 -11.51 6.50 2.57
CA PRO A 602 -11.09 7.06 1.30
C PRO A 602 -10.48 8.45 1.46
N SER A 603 -9.41 8.71 0.71
CA SER A 603 -8.89 10.07 0.55
C SER A 603 -9.67 10.80 -0.55
N GLU A 604 -10.04 12.05 -0.29
CA GLU A 604 -10.62 12.96 -1.29
C GLU A 604 -9.67 13.22 -2.46
N LYS A 605 -8.36 13.20 -2.20
CA LYS A 605 -7.31 13.45 -3.20
C LYS A 605 -6.51 12.19 -3.43
N GLN A 606 -6.46 11.75 -4.67
CA GLN A 606 -5.63 10.63 -5.11
C GLN A 606 -4.39 11.14 -5.84
N PRO A 607 -3.22 10.54 -5.60
CA PRO A 607 -1.99 10.94 -6.27
C PRO A 607 -1.95 10.39 -7.70
N THR A 608 -1.34 11.15 -8.61
CA THR A 608 -1.09 10.74 -10.00
C THR A 608 0.30 10.14 -10.20
N ASN A 609 1.26 10.50 -9.33
CA ASN A 609 2.65 10.04 -9.41
C ASN A 609 3.29 9.91 -8.02
N PHE A 610 4.47 9.31 -7.95
CA PHE A 610 5.18 9.07 -6.69
C PHE A 610 5.69 10.34 -5.98
N ASN A 611 5.93 11.44 -6.70
CA ASN A 611 6.33 12.70 -6.07
C ASN A 611 5.15 13.35 -5.34
N GLU A 612 3.96 13.31 -5.96
CA GLU A 612 2.71 13.75 -5.34
C GLU A 612 2.36 12.88 -4.11
N LEU A 613 2.53 11.56 -4.22
CA LEU A 613 2.38 10.63 -3.08
C LEU A 613 3.26 11.04 -1.90
N GLU A 614 4.54 11.27 -2.15
CA GLU A 614 5.49 11.68 -1.11
C GLU A 614 5.11 13.02 -0.46
N HIS A 615 4.65 13.97 -1.27
CA HIS A 615 4.14 15.25 -0.78
C HIS A 615 2.92 15.06 0.13
N LEU A 616 1.91 14.28 -0.31
CA LEU A 616 0.68 14.04 0.45
C LEU A 616 0.94 13.34 1.79
N ILE A 617 1.85 12.36 1.82
CA ILE A 617 2.26 11.67 3.06
C ILE A 617 3.04 12.61 4.00
N THR A 618 3.85 13.50 3.43
CA THR A 618 4.62 14.47 4.23
C THR A 618 3.74 15.58 4.79
N GLU A 619 2.67 15.97 4.08
CA GLU A 619 1.71 16.99 4.52
C GLU A 619 0.81 16.48 5.64
N ASP A 620 0.33 15.25 5.54
CA ASP A 620 -0.53 14.62 6.54
C ASP A 620 -0.07 13.18 6.84
N ALA A 621 0.37 12.96 8.08
CA ALA A 621 0.84 11.66 8.54
C ALA A 621 -0.29 10.62 8.63
N ASP A 622 -1.55 11.05 8.61
CA ASP A 622 -2.70 10.15 8.59
C ASP A 622 -2.98 9.61 7.17
N ASN A 623 -2.29 10.11 6.12
CA ASN A 623 -2.36 9.53 4.78
C ASN A 623 -1.56 8.22 4.69
N LEU A 624 -2.18 7.22 4.08
CA LEU A 624 -1.65 5.87 3.93
C LEU A 624 -1.78 5.41 2.47
N PRO A 625 -0.68 5.04 1.79
CA PRO A 625 -0.76 4.38 0.50
C PRO A 625 -1.50 3.05 0.60
N VAL A 626 -2.42 2.78 -0.32
CA VAL A 626 -3.23 1.55 -0.36
C VAL A 626 -3.33 1.03 -1.80
N SER A 627 -3.51 -0.29 -1.95
CA SER A 627 -3.85 -0.88 -3.25
C SER A 627 -5.36 -0.77 -3.46
N ILE A 628 -5.76 0.11 -4.38
CA ILE A 628 -7.16 0.45 -4.62
C ILE A 628 -7.81 -0.43 -5.70
N GLY A 629 -7.02 -1.10 -6.56
CA GLY A 629 -7.58 -1.86 -7.66
C GLY A 629 -6.61 -2.20 -8.77
N TYR A 630 -7.14 -2.32 -9.98
CA TYR A 630 -6.44 -2.72 -11.18
C TYR A 630 -6.68 -1.78 -12.36
N HIS A 631 -5.64 -1.55 -13.14
CA HIS A 631 -5.67 -0.79 -14.39
C HIS A 631 -5.47 -1.76 -15.55
N LEU A 632 -6.48 -1.91 -16.40
CA LEU A 632 -6.48 -2.87 -17.50
C LEU A 632 -5.45 -2.46 -18.58
N LEU A 633 -4.73 -3.45 -19.10
CA LEU A 633 -3.73 -3.30 -20.16
C LEU A 633 -4.31 -3.59 -21.55
N GLU A 634 -5.47 -4.23 -21.58
CA GLU A 634 -6.23 -4.58 -22.78
C GLU A 634 -7.72 -4.58 -22.44
N HIS A 635 -8.56 -4.53 -23.46
CA HIS A 635 -9.97 -4.77 -23.27
C HIS A 635 -10.22 -6.27 -23.00
N PRO A 636 -11.25 -6.62 -22.22
CA PRO A 636 -11.63 -8.01 -21.99
C PRO A 636 -11.79 -8.80 -23.31
N THR A 637 -11.11 -9.94 -23.39
CA THR A 637 -11.10 -10.82 -24.57
C THR A 637 -11.16 -12.29 -24.15
N GLU A 638 -11.52 -13.17 -25.07
CA GLU A 638 -11.46 -14.61 -24.84
C GLU A 638 -9.99 -15.08 -24.80
N ARG A 639 -9.65 -15.90 -23.81
CA ARG A 639 -8.29 -16.41 -23.64
C ARG A 639 -8.30 -17.84 -23.12
N GLU A 640 -7.40 -18.68 -23.63
CA GLU A 640 -7.29 -20.04 -23.12
C GLU A 640 -6.83 -20.07 -21.66
N ASN A 641 -7.35 -21.03 -20.89
CA ASN A 641 -7.09 -21.22 -19.46
C ASN A 641 -7.52 -20.06 -18.55
N SER A 642 -8.38 -19.15 -19.01
CA SER A 642 -9.07 -18.19 -18.14
C SER A 642 -10.10 -18.89 -17.25
N ILE A 643 -10.41 -18.30 -16.08
CA ILE A 643 -11.46 -18.82 -15.19
C ILE A 643 -12.87 -18.58 -15.75
N THR A 644 -13.04 -17.52 -16.52
CA THR A 644 -14.30 -17.09 -17.16
C THR A 644 -14.08 -16.88 -18.65
N ASP A 645 -15.15 -16.78 -19.43
CA ASP A 645 -15.08 -16.63 -20.89
C ASP A 645 -14.30 -15.36 -21.30
N CYS A 646 -14.48 -14.26 -20.55
CA CYS A 646 -13.72 -13.03 -20.73
C CYS A 646 -12.53 -12.92 -19.77
N HIS A 647 -11.39 -12.47 -20.27
CA HIS A 647 -10.15 -12.26 -19.52
C HIS A 647 -9.44 -10.94 -19.90
N ALA A 648 -8.74 -10.33 -18.95
CA ALA A 648 -7.81 -9.22 -19.21
C ALA A 648 -6.57 -9.29 -18.32
N TYR A 649 -5.41 -8.91 -18.88
CA TYR A 649 -4.24 -8.54 -18.08
C TYR A 649 -4.39 -7.12 -17.52
N ALA A 650 -4.00 -6.93 -16.27
CA ALA A 650 -4.08 -5.64 -15.60
C ALA A 650 -2.86 -5.40 -14.70
N GLU A 651 -2.47 -4.15 -14.53
CA GLU A 651 -1.49 -3.78 -13.50
C GLU A 651 -2.16 -3.29 -12.21
N ASN A 652 -1.39 -3.20 -11.12
CA ASN A 652 -1.93 -2.77 -9.83
C ASN A 652 -2.02 -1.23 -9.78
N ALA A 653 -3.17 -0.71 -9.33
CA ALA A 653 -3.36 0.70 -9.07
C ALA A 653 -3.10 1.03 -7.59
N LEU A 654 -2.26 2.04 -7.34
CA LEU A 654 -1.97 2.54 -6.00
C LEU A 654 -2.69 3.88 -5.78
N GLY A 655 -3.34 4.01 -4.63
CA GLY A 655 -3.99 5.24 -4.18
C GLY A 655 -3.60 5.59 -2.75
N ILE A 656 -4.34 6.53 -2.16
CA ILE A 656 -4.21 6.94 -0.77
C ILE A 656 -5.54 6.76 -0.05
N ALA A 657 -5.46 6.25 1.17
CA ALA A 657 -6.51 6.25 2.18
C ALA A 657 -6.06 7.09 3.38
N LYS A 658 -6.98 7.37 4.30
CA LYS A 658 -6.70 8.03 5.57
C LYS A 658 -6.91 7.05 6.72
N ARG A 659 -5.95 6.98 7.64
CA ARG A 659 -6.13 6.33 8.93
C ARG A 659 -6.77 7.31 9.91
N LEU A 660 -7.98 7.02 10.36
CA LEU A 660 -8.67 7.86 11.34
C LEU A 660 -8.85 7.12 12.65
N ASN A 661 -8.59 7.82 13.75
CA ASN A 661 -8.88 7.29 15.07
C ASN A 661 -10.40 7.30 15.32
N PRO A 662 -10.98 6.30 16.01
CA PRO A 662 -12.39 6.28 16.40
C PRO A 662 -12.89 7.58 17.06
N ILE A 663 -12.06 8.28 17.83
CA ILE A 663 -12.40 9.58 18.43
C ILE A 663 -12.69 10.64 17.36
N GLU A 664 -11.87 10.68 16.30
CA GLU A 664 -12.07 11.65 15.22
C GLU A 664 -13.35 11.35 14.45
N VAL A 665 -13.64 10.06 14.25
CA VAL A 665 -14.90 9.61 13.64
C VAL A 665 -16.08 10.01 14.52
N ARG A 666 -15.99 9.77 15.83
CA ARG A 666 -17.01 10.14 16.81
C ARG A 666 -17.34 11.63 16.76
N PHE A 667 -16.33 12.51 16.75
CA PHE A 667 -16.57 13.96 16.68
C PHE A 667 -16.98 14.47 15.31
N SER A 668 -16.63 13.75 14.24
CA SER A 668 -17.09 14.10 12.90
C SER A 668 -18.60 13.86 12.76
N GLY A 669 -19.14 12.96 13.59
CA GLY A 669 -20.57 12.70 13.69
C GLY A 669 -21.06 11.63 12.71
N ARG A 670 -22.31 11.23 12.92
CA ARG A 670 -22.99 10.14 12.20
C ARG A 670 -22.95 10.32 10.69
N ASP A 671 -23.46 11.44 10.20
CA ASP A 671 -23.63 11.64 8.75
C ASP A 671 -22.29 11.66 8.03
N HIS A 672 -21.27 12.29 8.65
CA HIS A 672 -19.91 12.27 8.12
C HIS A 672 -19.33 10.85 8.03
N PHE A 673 -19.63 9.96 8.97
CA PHE A 673 -19.21 8.55 8.88
C PHE A 673 -19.85 7.87 7.67
N PHE A 674 -21.17 7.91 7.54
CA PHE A 674 -21.86 7.23 6.43
C PHE A 674 -21.51 7.81 5.05
N ASP A 675 -21.19 9.10 5.00
CA ASP A 675 -20.83 9.80 3.77
C ASP A 675 -19.39 9.56 3.31
N ASN A 676 -18.47 9.21 4.23
CA ASN A 676 -17.03 9.19 3.94
C ASN A 676 -16.31 7.92 4.36
N ALA A 677 -16.90 7.01 5.14
CA ALA A 677 -16.21 5.80 5.59
C ALA A 677 -16.34 4.63 4.59
N PHE A 678 -17.33 4.68 3.71
CA PHE A 678 -17.72 3.56 2.87
C PHE A 678 -16.97 3.52 1.54
N TRP A 679 -16.58 2.31 1.18
CA TRP A 679 -15.91 1.96 -0.06
C TRP A 679 -16.85 1.15 -0.95
N ALA A 680 -16.77 1.40 -2.26
CA ALA A 680 -17.55 0.72 -3.29
C ALA A 680 -16.66 0.29 -4.46
N LEU A 681 -17.03 -0.81 -5.13
CA LEU A 681 -16.41 -1.22 -6.38
C LEU A 681 -16.98 -0.42 -7.55
N GLU A 682 -16.08 0.14 -8.34
CA GLU A 682 -16.40 0.74 -9.63
C GLU A 682 -15.61 0.03 -10.73
N SER A 683 -16.32 -0.46 -11.73
CA SER A 683 -15.74 -1.14 -12.89
C SER A 683 -16.06 -0.36 -14.15
N THR A 684 -15.04 0.12 -14.83
CA THR A 684 -15.10 0.81 -16.12
C THR A 684 -14.35 0.01 -17.17
N SER A 685 -14.54 0.30 -18.46
CA SER A 685 -13.85 -0.39 -19.57
C SER A 685 -12.31 -0.41 -19.48
N ALA A 686 -11.71 0.44 -18.64
CA ALA A 686 -10.27 0.57 -18.47
C ALA A 686 -9.79 0.22 -17.04
N THR A 687 -10.64 0.25 -16.04
CA THR A 687 -10.22 0.14 -14.63
C THR A 687 -11.21 -0.63 -13.77
N ILE A 688 -10.70 -1.27 -12.72
CA ILE A 688 -11.49 -1.87 -11.65
C ILE A 688 -10.95 -1.32 -10.34
N LEU A 689 -11.65 -0.36 -9.74
CA LEU A 689 -11.17 0.41 -8.60
C LEU A 689 -12.15 0.32 -7.43
N ILE A 690 -11.62 0.38 -6.21
CA ILE A 690 -12.39 0.57 -5.00
C ILE A 690 -12.26 2.05 -4.59
N LYS A 691 -13.37 2.78 -4.63
CA LYS A 691 -13.42 4.23 -4.38
C LYS A 691 -14.42 4.60 -3.30
N ASN A 692 -14.42 5.89 -2.94
CA ASN A 692 -15.47 6.47 -2.12
C ASN A 692 -16.79 6.50 -2.91
N ASP A 693 -17.92 6.30 -2.21
CA ASP A 693 -19.27 6.35 -2.78
C ASP A 693 -19.61 7.67 -3.50
N ARG A 694 -18.93 8.76 -3.13
CA ARG A 694 -19.18 10.10 -3.69
C ARG A 694 -18.40 10.42 -4.96
N ASN A 695 -17.38 9.63 -5.31
CA ASN A 695 -16.38 9.98 -6.33
C ASN A 695 -16.44 9.08 -7.56
#